data_AF-A0A969Y078-F1
#
_entry.id   AF-A0A969Y078-F1
#
_cell.length_a   1.000
_cell.length_b   1.000
_cell.length_c   1.000
_cell.angle_alpha   90.00
_cell.angle_beta   90.00
_cell.angle_gamma   90.00
#
_symmetry.space_group_name_H-M   'P 1'
#
loop_
_entity.id
_entity.type
_entity.pdbx_description
1 polymer ?
#
loop_
_entity_poly.entity_id
_entity_poly.type
_entity_poly.pdbx_seq_one_letter_code
_entity_poly.pdbx_strand_id
1 'polypeptide(L)'
;MRSRPDRSQTTCVIGLEPLEPRRLLSAAPLADGLLDSPAVPPAGLVLPVCDAAVGAGTSVLLSEVPEYFWYRGCAPTSAGMILGYWDTLGYPNYIPGDATYQTFQVNQAIASTGHDYDYYFADPDRNPPTHTDDCIADFMGASRDPLGAGWSYVNDSDDGINRYGDWVGYSCSHAWNEFWGELTWSDVVAEINARRPMMLMVDSDGDGNIDHAVPMIGYRTEPTLQYAAYTTWQSQSGVQWFDWQPLKSDDPWGVGGATYFHPSRNQPDLVAGGLDVWPTTTAWGNSFTCAYDIDNFGSVAASRFDVRFYLSADEQITSGDYPLGTVTVPSLAAAAALHGEIALSLPFNPPSGFTAVDSAYVGMIVDAGHAVSEGVETNNSGRGDGVDRSALHISGKPDLVGASLTLESSILNLGAMTAEFAIANAGEGAAPPFVVRFYLSQDDHVAASDILLAEQTVAGIGGGNTCHGSVSLAVPTSDPFGDGRTYALGMIIDALDDVNESSEGNNANRGWGQDKARVGYGGRIFYADFEHGDGAMNLVNDTLDAPVDGLWHLTTHRGGQTGHSGERSLHYGRWDDGEGQWDYDAGHSHGTAFSKWIELPDGPVALAFNYLCQVEPAAGENPTVLVSDGQTTSTVLLSKFDGLDADTGGDWQVAMADLTAFAGRSVRLRFELNTLNAEANDYEGWYIDDIAVWAVHNPITFDTFRSLNHNSDYRHAIARIDHRGDHDAFVFNEEQFNGTFTITATGNGSPVAPALAVYDYLTGEMLAMDAGSGDGGAPCITLGNTGLWNSYLVEVWDAAEQATGDVGVLVDGEARFPTLPIALDAGGRGSIVSTINSNEDTDYFRIQAPAQAPGVLEIVLHDLDVDLRTRLQVWRGQADAAPEAVAHTEMGDEVLHLPVRQPGELFYLTVADHDFSASGRYEITVDFHLRRAGDADEDGDVDLDDFVALKQNFGAADAAWSQGDFDGSGTVDLDDFVILKQNFGAAAAVRGDRADLLTETRGDEALHAPPAVRRIRRRLIRTGAAPSPALRPADLLATLRPLTAARV
;
A
#
# COMPACT_ATOMS: atom_id res chain seq x y z
N MET A 1 -52.03 19.69 66.50
CA MET A 1 -52.08 18.34 67.11
C MET A 1 -52.82 17.42 66.14
N ARG A 2 -52.43 16.12 66.04
CA ARG A 2 -53.13 14.93 65.49
C ARG A 2 -54.37 15.19 64.57
N SER A 3 -54.48 14.70 63.34
CA SER A 3 -54.22 13.32 62.85
C SER A 3 -54.10 13.19 61.31
N ARG A 4 -53.84 11.96 60.79
CA ARG A 4 -54.08 11.46 59.40
C ARG A 4 -55.57 11.65 58.97
N PRO A 5 -55.99 11.56 57.68
CA PRO A 5 -55.44 10.85 56.49
C PRO A 5 -54.93 11.81 55.37
N ASP A 6 -54.64 11.46 54.10
CA ASP A 6 -54.99 10.30 53.25
C ASP A 6 -53.92 10.02 52.16
N ARG A 7 -53.95 8.84 51.51
CA ARG A 7 -53.10 8.43 50.37
C ARG A 7 -53.94 7.69 49.32
N SER A 8 -54.55 8.44 48.40
CA SER A 8 -55.19 7.89 47.20
C SER A 8 -54.23 7.90 46.00
N GLN A 9 -54.23 6.80 45.25
CA GLN A 9 -53.35 6.50 44.11
C GLN A 9 -53.25 7.63 43.06
N THR A 10 -52.11 7.69 42.37
CA THR A 10 -52.04 8.15 40.97
C THR A 10 -51.17 7.16 40.21
N THR A 11 -51.79 6.34 39.38
CA THR A 11 -51.11 5.34 38.56
C THR A 11 -50.55 5.96 37.29
N CYS A 12 -49.39 5.48 36.87
CA CYS A 12 -48.94 5.54 35.49
C CYS A 12 -48.46 4.14 35.07
N VAL A 13 -48.75 3.77 33.83
CA VAL A 13 -48.35 2.52 33.15
C VAL A 13 -47.67 3.04 31.88
N ILE A 14 -46.53 2.55 31.38
CA ILE A 14 -46.11 1.21 30.92
C ILE A 14 -44.55 1.26 30.88
N GLY A 15 -43.78 0.18 31.02
CA GLY A 15 -44.12 -1.21 31.35
C GLY A 15 -43.00 -2.20 30.99
N LEU A 16 -42.28 -2.63 32.01
CA LEU A 16 -41.83 -4.02 32.19
C LEU A 16 -42.50 -4.49 33.49
N GLU A 17 -42.73 -5.79 33.67
CA GLU A 17 -43.42 -6.26 34.87
C GLU A 17 -42.56 -6.00 36.12
N PRO A 18 -43.08 -5.33 37.16
CA PRO A 18 -42.54 -5.51 38.49
C PRO A 18 -42.66 -7.00 38.81
N LEU A 19 -41.64 -7.59 39.44
CA LEU A 19 -41.78 -8.90 40.06
C LEU A 19 -42.79 -8.77 41.23
N GLU A 20 -44.08 -8.94 40.91
CA GLU A 20 -45.12 -9.23 41.89
C GLU A 20 -44.60 -10.39 42.76
N PRO A 21 -44.53 -10.25 44.10
CA PRO A 21 -43.97 -11.29 44.96
C PRO A 21 -44.74 -12.58 44.72
N ARG A 22 -44.08 -13.57 44.10
CA ARG A 22 -44.75 -14.71 43.46
C ARG A 22 -45.63 -15.41 44.48
N ARG A 23 -46.93 -15.28 44.26
CA ARG A 23 -47.93 -15.52 45.29
C ARG A 23 -48.11 -17.02 45.52
N LEU A 24 -47.36 -17.56 46.50
CA LEU A 24 -47.39 -18.95 47.00
C LEU A 24 -48.60 -19.76 46.53
N LEU A 25 -48.46 -20.39 45.37
CA LEU A 25 -49.35 -21.42 44.88
C LEU A 25 -48.72 -22.74 45.28
N SER A 26 -49.39 -23.47 46.17
CA SER A 26 -48.84 -24.69 46.76
C SER A 26 -48.54 -25.75 45.69
N ALA A 27 -47.28 -25.85 45.28
CA ALA A 27 -46.72 -27.06 44.71
C ALA A 27 -46.94 -28.22 45.69
N ALA A 28 -47.02 -29.45 45.17
CA ALA A 28 -47.04 -30.62 46.04
C ALA A 28 -45.68 -30.73 46.75
N PRO A 29 -45.63 -31.08 48.04
CA PRO A 29 -44.36 -31.23 48.73
C PRO A 29 -43.56 -32.37 48.09
N LEU A 30 -42.43 -32.00 47.48
CA LEU A 30 -41.24 -32.84 47.58
C LEU A 30 -40.98 -33.03 49.08
N ALA A 31 -40.67 -34.25 49.51
CA ALA A 31 -40.36 -34.50 50.91
C ALA A 31 -39.12 -33.69 51.31
N ASP A 32 -39.04 -33.22 52.56
CA ASP A 32 -37.97 -32.36 53.04
C ASP A 32 -36.58 -32.96 52.72
N GLY A 33 -35.90 -32.36 51.74
CA GLY A 33 -34.56 -32.76 51.32
C GLY A 33 -33.57 -32.52 52.46
N LEU A 34 -32.71 -33.50 52.71
CA LEU A 34 -31.82 -33.54 53.86
C LEU A 34 -30.37 -33.33 53.40
N LEU A 35 -29.78 -32.23 53.82
CA LEU A 35 -28.40 -31.88 53.48
C LEU A 35 -27.45 -32.54 54.49
N ASP A 36 -27.24 -33.86 54.32
CA ASP A 36 -26.31 -34.72 55.09
C ASP A 36 -25.11 -35.12 54.22
N SER A 37 -24.11 -34.25 54.14
CA SER A 37 -22.83 -34.58 53.50
C SER A 37 -21.68 -34.53 54.50
N PRO A 38 -21.00 -35.66 54.77
CA PRO A 38 -19.90 -35.74 55.73
C PRO A 38 -18.63 -35.04 55.23
N ALA A 39 -17.66 -34.86 56.13
CA ALA A 39 -16.38 -34.16 55.86
C ALA A 39 -15.47 -34.82 54.79
N VAL A 40 -15.84 -35.99 54.27
CA VAL A 40 -15.11 -36.78 53.28
C VAL A 40 -16.14 -37.32 52.27
N PRO A 41 -15.90 -37.24 50.95
CA PRO A 41 -16.87 -37.64 49.93
C PRO A 41 -17.30 -39.12 50.01
N PRO A 42 -18.51 -39.47 49.52
CA PRO A 42 -19.01 -40.84 49.42
C PRO A 42 -18.06 -41.80 48.67
N ALA A 43 -18.01 -43.05 49.14
CA ALA A 43 -17.11 -44.08 48.63
C ALA A 43 -17.57 -44.68 47.30
N GLY A 44 -17.30 -43.97 46.22
CA GLY A 44 -17.74 -44.32 44.86
C GLY A 44 -17.98 -43.11 43.95
N LEU A 45 -18.01 -41.91 44.55
CA LEU A 45 -18.20 -40.63 43.87
C LEU A 45 -17.33 -40.51 42.61
N VAL A 46 -17.99 -40.30 41.47
CA VAL A 46 -17.34 -39.93 40.21
C VAL A 46 -17.37 -38.42 40.10
N LEU A 47 -16.19 -37.81 40.05
CA LEU A 47 -16.07 -36.41 39.63
C LEU A 47 -15.91 -36.32 38.11
N PRO A 48 -16.47 -35.28 37.47
CA PRO A 48 -16.01 -34.86 36.16
C PRO A 48 -14.53 -34.44 36.24
N VAL A 49 -13.80 -34.61 35.13
CA VAL A 49 -12.38 -34.23 35.08
C VAL A 49 -12.25 -32.71 35.03
N CYS A 50 -11.24 -32.14 35.71
CA CYS A 50 -10.87 -30.73 35.63
C CYS A 50 -10.31 -30.38 34.23
N ASP A 51 -11.17 -30.36 33.22
CA ASP A 51 -10.78 -30.20 31.81
C ASP A 51 -10.54 -28.72 31.47
N ALA A 52 -9.32 -28.41 31.02
CA ALA A 52 -8.88 -27.05 30.68
C ALA A 52 -9.29 -26.61 29.26
N ALA A 53 -10.23 -27.32 28.63
CA ALA A 53 -10.69 -27.08 27.26
C ALA A 53 -11.93 -26.16 27.26
N VAL A 54 -11.71 -24.87 27.01
CA VAL A 54 -12.79 -23.92 26.72
C VAL A 54 -13.30 -24.17 25.30
N GLY A 55 -14.61 -24.40 25.14
CA GLY A 55 -15.29 -24.52 23.85
C GLY A 55 -15.50 -23.17 23.16
N ALA A 56 -16.34 -23.13 22.13
CA ALA A 56 -16.78 -21.88 21.49
C ALA A 56 -17.98 -21.22 22.21
N GLY A 57 -18.56 -21.90 23.21
CA GLY A 57 -19.68 -21.42 24.02
C GLY A 57 -19.31 -20.36 25.06
N THR A 58 -20.31 -19.63 25.53
CA THR A 58 -20.17 -18.62 26.59
C THR A 58 -19.84 -19.28 27.93
N SER A 59 -18.94 -18.68 28.70
CA SER A 59 -18.64 -19.08 30.08
C SER A 59 -18.40 -17.86 30.99
N VAL A 60 -18.94 -17.88 32.19
CA VAL A 60 -18.77 -16.83 33.22
C VAL A 60 -18.41 -17.50 34.55
N LEU A 61 -17.49 -16.90 35.31
CA LEU A 61 -16.99 -17.45 36.58
C LEU A 61 -16.64 -16.31 37.56
N LEU A 62 -17.28 -16.31 38.72
CA LEU A 62 -17.03 -15.42 39.86
C LEU A 62 -15.86 -15.97 40.67
N SER A 63 -14.64 -15.77 40.15
CA SER A 63 -13.40 -16.29 40.76
C SER A 63 -13.03 -15.67 42.10
N GLU A 64 -13.75 -14.64 42.54
CA GLU A 64 -13.54 -13.94 43.81
C GLU A 64 -14.37 -14.53 44.97
N VAL A 65 -15.23 -15.52 44.70
CA VAL A 65 -15.92 -16.29 45.75
C VAL A 65 -14.88 -17.11 46.52
N PRO A 66 -14.72 -16.91 47.84
CA PRO A 66 -13.62 -17.53 48.58
C PRO A 66 -13.88 -19.04 48.79
N GLU A 67 -12.94 -19.88 48.40
CA GLU A 67 -13.01 -21.32 48.67
C GLU A 67 -12.73 -21.62 50.15
N TYR A 68 -13.74 -22.14 50.86
CA TYR A 68 -13.60 -22.69 52.20
C TYR A 68 -13.72 -24.21 52.18
N PHE A 69 -12.98 -24.89 53.04
CA PHE A 69 -13.14 -26.32 53.24
C PHE A 69 -14.26 -26.64 54.24
N TRP A 70 -14.86 -27.82 54.09
CA TRP A 70 -15.97 -28.34 54.87
C TRP A 70 -15.77 -28.11 56.38
N TYR A 71 -16.76 -27.47 57.00
CA TYR A 71 -16.76 -27.16 58.42
C TYR A 71 -18.17 -27.33 59.01
N ARG A 72 -18.43 -28.52 59.57
CA ARG A 72 -19.65 -28.91 60.32
C ARG A 72 -20.97 -29.01 59.55
N GLY A 73 -20.94 -28.81 58.24
CA GLY A 73 -22.05 -29.14 57.33
C GLY A 73 -21.81 -28.56 55.96
N CYS A 74 -22.34 -29.19 54.91
CA CYS A 74 -22.23 -28.70 53.55
C CYS A 74 -22.95 -27.35 53.39
N ALA A 75 -24.22 -27.25 53.77
CA ALA A 75 -25.00 -26.02 53.62
C ALA A 75 -24.45 -24.83 54.43
N PRO A 76 -24.06 -24.97 55.72
CA PRO A 76 -23.39 -23.89 56.44
C PRO A 76 -22.04 -23.47 55.82
N THR A 77 -21.25 -24.41 55.29
CA THR A 77 -19.97 -24.08 54.62
C THR A 77 -20.22 -23.32 53.31
N SER A 78 -21.16 -23.80 52.50
CA SER A 78 -21.52 -23.21 51.19
C SER A 78 -22.14 -21.82 51.33
N ALA A 79 -23.07 -21.64 52.28
CA ALA A 79 -23.57 -20.32 52.65
C ALA A 79 -22.46 -19.43 53.24
N GLY A 80 -21.52 -20.01 54.00
CA GLY A 80 -20.32 -19.31 54.45
C GLY A 80 -19.52 -18.69 53.31
N MET A 81 -19.26 -19.43 52.22
CA MET A 81 -18.53 -18.91 51.05
C MET A 81 -19.30 -17.78 50.35
N ILE A 82 -20.62 -17.92 50.20
CA ILE A 82 -21.50 -16.88 49.61
C ILE A 82 -21.52 -15.62 50.48
N LEU A 83 -21.67 -15.77 51.79
CA LEU A 83 -21.66 -14.67 52.76
C LEU A 83 -20.28 -14.01 52.85
N GLY A 84 -19.20 -14.78 52.71
CA GLY A 84 -17.82 -14.29 52.64
C GLY A 84 -17.52 -13.50 51.37
N TYR A 85 -18.05 -13.91 50.21
CA TYR A 85 -18.02 -13.10 48.99
C TYR A 85 -18.67 -11.73 49.18
N TRP A 86 -19.85 -11.69 49.80
CA TRP A 86 -20.51 -10.40 50.06
C TRP A 86 -19.75 -9.56 51.11
N ASP A 87 -19.12 -10.17 52.11
CA ASP A 87 -18.26 -9.46 53.06
C ASP A 87 -17.07 -8.77 52.35
N THR A 88 -16.36 -9.49 51.46
CA THR A 88 -15.26 -8.90 50.66
C THR A 88 -15.74 -7.86 49.63
N LEU A 89 -17.00 -7.93 49.17
CA LEU A 89 -17.60 -6.93 48.26
C LEU A 89 -18.19 -5.70 48.96
N GLY A 90 -18.00 -5.53 50.26
CA GLY A 90 -18.41 -4.30 50.98
C GLY A 90 -19.61 -4.47 51.91
N TYR A 91 -20.03 -5.70 52.22
CA TYR A 91 -20.98 -6.00 53.29
C TYR A 91 -20.30 -6.54 54.56
N PRO A 92 -19.36 -5.78 55.20
CA PRO A 92 -18.66 -6.27 56.38
C PRO A 92 -19.65 -6.58 57.51
N ASN A 93 -19.34 -7.61 58.29
CA ASN A 93 -20.06 -8.21 59.42
C ASN A 93 -20.68 -9.58 59.11
N TYR A 94 -20.83 -9.99 57.84
CA TYR A 94 -21.25 -11.36 57.52
C TYR A 94 -20.21 -12.38 58.00
N ILE A 95 -18.93 -12.06 57.86
CA ILE A 95 -17.81 -12.85 58.35
C ILE A 95 -16.91 -11.96 59.24
N PRO A 96 -16.69 -12.29 60.52
CA PRO A 96 -15.86 -11.45 61.39
C PRO A 96 -14.35 -11.47 61.06
N GLY A 97 -13.88 -10.56 60.22
CA GLY A 97 -12.44 -10.33 59.99
C GLY A 97 -12.04 -10.48 58.54
N ASP A 98 -11.11 -11.38 58.23
CA ASP A 98 -10.71 -11.69 56.86
C ASP A 98 -11.51 -12.89 56.35
N ALA A 99 -12.31 -12.65 55.31
CA ALA A 99 -13.16 -13.61 54.64
C ALA A 99 -12.52 -14.18 53.34
N THR A 100 -11.39 -13.64 52.89
CA THR A 100 -10.73 -14.03 51.62
C THR A 100 -10.28 -15.49 51.62
N TYR A 101 -9.98 -16.04 52.79
CA TYR A 101 -9.52 -17.41 53.02
C TYR A 101 -10.16 -17.99 54.27
N GLN A 102 -10.18 -19.32 54.43
CA GLN A 102 -10.73 -19.96 55.62
C GLN A 102 -9.88 -19.67 56.88
N THR A 103 -10.28 -18.65 57.64
CA THR A 103 -9.68 -18.27 58.93
C THR A 103 -10.36 -18.99 60.11
N PHE A 104 -9.81 -18.82 61.32
CA PHE A 104 -10.50 -19.24 62.54
C PHE A 104 -11.86 -18.53 62.70
N GLN A 105 -11.95 -17.27 62.27
CA GLN A 105 -13.20 -16.50 62.38
C GLN A 105 -14.24 -16.90 61.32
N VAL A 106 -13.82 -17.22 60.09
CA VAL A 106 -14.68 -17.89 59.09
C VAL A 106 -15.27 -19.16 59.69
N ASN A 107 -14.44 -20.00 60.29
CA ASN A 107 -14.91 -21.23 60.93
C ASN A 107 -15.94 -20.96 62.03
N GLN A 108 -15.67 -20.00 62.93
CA GLN A 108 -16.60 -19.62 64.00
C GLN A 108 -17.92 -19.00 63.49
N ALA A 109 -17.92 -18.36 62.31
CA ALA A 109 -19.12 -17.83 61.67
C ALA A 109 -19.96 -18.95 61.02
N ILE A 110 -19.30 -19.94 60.40
CA ILE A 110 -19.95 -21.14 59.84
C ILE A 110 -20.55 -22.00 60.96
N ALA A 111 -19.72 -22.39 61.95
CA ALA A 111 -20.13 -23.15 63.13
C ALA A 111 -19.32 -22.70 64.36
N SER A 112 -19.98 -22.15 65.37
CA SER A 112 -19.28 -21.61 66.54
C SER A 112 -18.72 -22.69 67.45
N THR A 113 -17.93 -22.28 68.46
CA THR A 113 -17.53 -23.18 69.56
C THR A 113 -18.74 -23.65 70.40
N GLY A 114 -19.87 -22.94 70.35
CA GLY A 114 -21.15 -23.37 70.92
C GLY A 114 -21.76 -24.49 70.09
N HIS A 115 -21.84 -24.30 68.77
CA HIS A 115 -22.29 -25.32 67.84
C HIS A 115 -21.43 -26.59 67.93
N ASP A 116 -20.10 -26.47 67.99
CA ASP A 116 -19.17 -27.59 68.18
C ASP A 116 -19.43 -28.36 69.50
N TYR A 117 -19.93 -27.69 70.54
CA TYR A 117 -20.27 -28.34 71.79
C TYR A 117 -21.56 -29.18 71.66
N ASP A 118 -22.61 -28.60 71.07
CA ASP A 118 -23.87 -29.30 70.85
C ASP A 118 -23.68 -30.44 69.81
N TYR A 119 -22.90 -30.23 68.74
CA TYR A 119 -22.54 -31.22 67.71
C TYR A 119 -21.85 -32.47 68.27
N TYR A 120 -20.89 -32.32 69.18
CA TYR A 120 -20.06 -33.44 69.67
C TYR A 120 -20.46 -34.02 71.03
N PHE A 121 -21.22 -33.29 71.85
CA PHE A 121 -21.44 -33.64 73.27
C PHE A 121 -22.90 -33.58 73.75
N ALA A 122 -23.87 -33.29 72.88
CA ALA A 122 -25.30 -33.34 73.24
C ALA A 122 -25.79 -34.76 73.58
N ASP A 123 -26.84 -34.80 74.39
CA ASP A 123 -27.55 -36.01 74.81
C ASP A 123 -28.85 -36.14 73.97
N PRO A 124 -29.05 -37.21 73.19
CA PRO A 124 -30.19 -37.33 72.28
C PRO A 124 -31.56 -37.40 72.99
N ASP A 125 -31.61 -37.54 74.33
CA ASP A 125 -32.87 -37.42 75.10
C ASP A 125 -33.24 -35.94 75.42
N ARG A 126 -32.68 -34.92 74.72
CA ARG A 126 -32.94 -33.48 74.96
C ARG A 126 -33.45 -32.68 73.77
N ASN A 127 -34.71 -32.25 73.87
CA ASN A 127 -35.30 -31.17 73.05
C ASN A 127 -34.54 -29.81 73.29
N PRO A 128 -34.41 -28.93 72.28
CA PRO A 128 -33.27 -28.01 72.13
C PRO A 128 -33.48 -26.58 72.66
N PRO A 129 -32.45 -25.70 72.62
CA PRO A 129 -31.00 -25.98 72.47
C PRO A 129 -30.22 -25.71 73.78
N THR A 130 -28.93 -26.06 73.83
CA THR A 130 -28.09 -25.83 75.05
C THR A 130 -27.35 -24.50 75.05
N HIS A 131 -27.11 -23.90 73.87
CA HIS A 131 -26.62 -22.54 73.70
C HIS A 131 -27.58 -21.68 72.86
N THR A 132 -27.25 -20.41 72.64
CA THR A 132 -28.04 -19.48 71.81
C THR A 132 -27.39 -19.33 70.45
N ASP A 133 -28.19 -19.45 69.40
CA ASP A 133 -27.83 -19.31 67.98
C ASP A 133 -26.83 -18.14 67.76
N ASP A 134 -25.59 -18.48 67.38
CA ASP A 134 -24.51 -17.51 67.16
C ASP A 134 -23.61 -17.81 65.94
N CYS A 135 -24.00 -18.77 65.10
CA CYS A 135 -23.37 -19.07 63.81
C CYS A 135 -24.37 -19.52 62.74
N ILE A 136 -23.97 -19.49 61.46
CA ILE A 136 -24.79 -19.88 60.29
C ILE A 136 -25.45 -21.25 60.48
N ALA A 137 -24.69 -22.24 60.99
CA ALA A 137 -25.19 -23.59 61.25
C ALA A 137 -26.36 -23.63 62.25
N ASP A 138 -26.39 -22.78 63.28
CA ASP A 138 -27.53 -22.73 64.21
C ASP A 138 -28.79 -22.18 63.54
N PHE A 139 -28.65 -21.10 62.77
CA PHE A 139 -29.78 -20.45 62.12
C PHE A 139 -30.41 -21.32 61.01
N MET A 140 -29.58 -22.10 60.31
CA MET A 140 -29.98 -23.20 59.40
C MET A 140 -30.53 -24.44 60.12
N GLY A 141 -30.58 -24.44 61.46
CA GLY A 141 -31.11 -25.54 62.25
C GLY A 141 -30.24 -26.80 62.28
N ALA A 142 -28.98 -26.72 61.86
CA ALA A 142 -28.08 -27.87 61.81
C ALA A 142 -27.85 -28.50 63.19
N SER A 143 -27.63 -29.81 63.23
CA SER A 143 -27.33 -30.56 64.46
C SER A 143 -28.43 -30.53 65.54
N ARG A 144 -29.69 -30.25 65.17
CA ARG A 144 -30.85 -30.24 66.09
C ARG A 144 -31.62 -31.56 65.99
N ASP A 145 -31.78 -32.27 67.11
CA ASP A 145 -32.58 -33.51 67.19
C ASP A 145 -33.99 -33.30 66.60
N PRO A 146 -34.47 -34.16 65.66
CA PRO A 146 -33.96 -35.49 65.29
C PRO A 146 -32.97 -35.55 64.12
N LEU A 147 -32.39 -34.42 63.69
CA LEU A 147 -31.64 -34.27 62.43
C LEU A 147 -30.14 -34.64 62.55
N GLY A 148 -29.78 -35.64 63.35
CA GLY A 148 -28.38 -36.08 63.45
C GLY A 148 -27.40 -34.96 63.86
N ALA A 149 -26.18 -35.01 63.33
CA ALA A 149 -25.14 -34.00 63.56
C ALA A 149 -24.65 -33.44 62.21
N GLY A 150 -24.79 -32.14 62.02
CA GLY A 150 -24.43 -31.42 60.79
C GLY A 150 -25.49 -31.41 59.67
N TRP A 151 -26.62 -32.12 59.82
CA TRP A 151 -27.66 -32.14 58.78
C TRP A 151 -28.53 -30.89 58.86
N SER A 152 -28.86 -30.30 57.72
CA SER A 152 -29.84 -29.19 57.60
C SER A 152 -30.97 -29.59 56.66
N TYR A 153 -32.19 -29.05 56.84
CA TYR A 153 -33.21 -29.16 55.81
C TYR A 153 -33.00 -28.13 54.70
N VAL A 154 -33.34 -28.51 53.47
CA VAL A 154 -33.44 -27.58 52.34
C VAL A 154 -34.28 -26.34 52.73
N ASN A 155 -35.43 -26.56 53.36
CA ASN A 155 -36.37 -25.51 53.79
C ASN A 155 -35.91 -24.63 54.97
N ASP A 156 -34.75 -24.92 55.60
CA ASP A 156 -34.11 -24.03 56.58
C ASP A 156 -32.88 -23.30 55.99
N SER A 157 -32.54 -23.51 54.71
CA SER A 157 -31.37 -22.90 54.08
C SER A 157 -31.54 -21.41 53.82
N ASP A 158 -32.65 -21.00 53.21
CA ASP A 158 -32.99 -19.61 52.97
C ASP A 158 -33.37 -18.89 54.27
N ASP A 159 -34.27 -19.48 55.06
CA ASP A 159 -34.71 -18.93 56.33
C ASP A 159 -33.52 -18.81 57.33
N GLY A 160 -32.57 -19.74 57.30
CA GLY A 160 -31.33 -19.68 58.08
C GLY A 160 -30.39 -18.55 57.66
N ILE A 161 -30.15 -18.36 56.36
CA ILE A 161 -29.34 -17.25 55.83
C ILE A 161 -30.00 -15.91 56.18
N ASN A 162 -31.32 -15.81 56.05
CA ASN A 162 -32.10 -14.62 56.45
C ASN A 162 -31.92 -14.29 57.95
N ARG A 163 -32.13 -15.29 58.83
CA ARG A 163 -32.00 -15.12 60.29
C ARG A 163 -30.56 -14.75 60.71
N TYR A 164 -29.53 -15.32 60.08
CA TYR A 164 -28.13 -14.94 60.31
C TYR A 164 -27.85 -13.51 59.84
N GLY A 165 -28.36 -13.12 58.66
CA GLY A 165 -28.30 -11.75 58.14
C GLY A 165 -28.92 -10.73 59.09
N ASP A 166 -30.13 -10.98 59.57
CA ASP A 166 -30.81 -10.19 60.61
C ASP A 166 -29.92 -10.03 61.87
N TRP A 167 -29.28 -11.12 62.31
CA TRP A 167 -28.45 -11.18 63.52
C TRP A 167 -27.14 -10.38 63.41
N VAL A 168 -26.44 -10.45 62.26
CA VAL A 168 -25.25 -9.60 62.00
C VAL A 168 -25.59 -8.14 61.64
N GLY A 169 -26.88 -7.82 61.48
CA GLY A 169 -27.41 -6.46 61.33
C GLY A 169 -27.97 -6.09 59.95
N TYR A 170 -28.01 -7.01 59.00
CA TYR A 170 -28.58 -6.82 57.66
C TYR A 170 -30.08 -7.18 57.64
N SER A 171 -30.89 -6.37 58.32
CA SER A 171 -32.29 -6.65 58.65
C SER A 171 -33.30 -6.70 57.47
N CYS A 172 -32.79 -6.77 56.23
CA CYS A 172 -33.53 -6.74 54.97
C CYS A 172 -32.85 -7.56 53.87
N SER A 173 -31.83 -8.37 54.17
CA SER A 173 -31.32 -9.35 53.22
C SER A 173 -32.40 -10.39 52.89
N HIS A 174 -32.34 -10.94 51.68
CA HIS A 174 -33.34 -11.88 51.20
C HIS A 174 -32.70 -13.07 50.49
N ALA A 175 -32.68 -14.19 51.18
CA ALA A 175 -32.62 -15.51 50.58
C ALA A 175 -34.03 -16.07 50.37
N TRP A 176 -34.17 -16.88 49.32
CA TRP A 176 -35.33 -17.75 49.07
C TRP A 176 -34.88 -19.00 48.32
N ASN A 177 -35.59 -20.10 48.52
CA ASN A 177 -35.41 -21.34 47.78
C ASN A 177 -36.29 -21.39 46.51
N GLU A 178 -35.74 -21.90 45.41
CA GLU A 178 -36.52 -22.39 44.26
C GLU A 178 -36.13 -23.83 43.93
N PHE A 179 -37.13 -24.67 43.66
CA PHE A 179 -36.94 -26.09 43.36
C PHE A 179 -36.85 -26.34 41.85
N TRP A 180 -36.27 -27.47 41.46
CA TRP A 180 -36.13 -27.85 40.05
C TRP A 180 -37.46 -27.80 39.30
N GLY A 181 -37.53 -26.96 38.25
CA GLY A 181 -38.72 -26.74 37.44
C GLY A 181 -39.45 -25.43 37.74
N GLU A 182 -39.21 -24.81 38.91
CA GLU A 182 -39.40 -23.37 39.11
C GLU A 182 -38.09 -22.64 38.78
N LEU A 183 -36.98 -23.12 39.35
CA LEU A 183 -35.61 -22.77 39.00
C LEU A 183 -35.31 -23.15 37.54
N THR A 184 -34.93 -22.18 36.71
CA THR A 184 -34.52 -22.41 35.30
C THR A 184 -33.08 -22.00 35.03
N TRP A 185 -32.52 -22.51 33.92
CA TRP A 185 -31.20 -22.11 33.43
C TRP A 185 -31.09 -20.59 33.17
N SER A 186 -32.19 -19.94 32.77
CA SER A 186 -32.23 -18.49 32.55
C SER A 186 -32.04 -17.69 33.85
N ASP A 187 -32.59 -18.18 34.97
CA ASP A 187 -32.51 -17.48 36.26
C ASP A 187 -31.09 -17.63 36.84
N VAL A 188 -30.53 -18.83 36.72
CA VAL A 188 -29.12 -19.14 37.03
C VAL A 188 -28.14 -18.26 36.24
N VAL A 189 -28.35 -18.11 34.93
CA VAL A 189 -27.55 -17.22 34.07
C VAL A 189 -27.73 -15.75 34.47
N ALA A 190 -28.93 -15.33 34.86
CA ALA A 190 -29.20 -13.96 35.28
C ALA A 190 -28.50 -13.60 36.61
N GLU A 191 -28.52 -14.50 37.61
CA GLU A 191 -27.83 -14.28 38.89
C GLU A 191 -26.31 -14.20 38.73
N ILE A 192 -25.70 -15.17 38.03
CA ILE A 192 -24.24 -15.21 37.82
C ILE A 192 -23.78 -13.99 37.00
N ASN A 193 -24.54 -13.56 35.98
CA ASN A 193 -24.19 -12.36 35.21
C ASN A 193 -24.39 -11.06 36.02
N ALA A 194 -25.33 -11.03 36.96
CA ALA A 194 -25.46 -9.94 37.95
C ALA A 194 -24.50 -10.10 39.15
N ARG A 195 -23.46 -10.94 39.01
CA ARG A 195 -22.40 -11.22 39.99
C ARG A 195 -22.90 -11.77 41.34
N ARG A 196 -23.98 -12.57 41.34
CA ARG A 196 -24.58 -13.15 42.54
C ARG A 196 -24.37 -14.68 42.60
N PRO A 197 -23.50 -15.20 43.49
CA PRO A 197 -23.36 -16.64 43.68
C PRO A 197 -24.57 -17.22 44.42
N MET A 198 -24.89 -18.47 44.12
CA MET A 198 -26.09 -19.19 44.62
C MET A 198 -25.67 -20.45 45.37
N MET A 199 -26.50 -21.00 46.27
CA MET A 199 -26.24 -22.33 46.85
C MET A 199 -27.11 -23.37 46.14
N LEU A 200 -26.51 -24.29 45.39
CA LEU A 200 -27.23 -25.41 44.78
C LEU A 200 -27.39 -26.57 45.76
N MET A 201 -28.54 -27.23 45.68
CA MET A 201 -28.88 -28.45 46.39
C MET A 201 -28.85 -29.60 45.40
N VAL A 202 -27.99 -30.61 45.65
CA VAL A 202 -27.60 -31.60 44.66
C VAL A 202 -27.66 -33.04 45.19
N ASP A 203 -27.72 -33.98 44.24
CA ASP A 203 -27.64 -35.44 44.40
C ASP A 203 -26.18 -35.88 44.14
N SER A 204 -25.33 -35.94 45.17
CA SER A 204 -23.88 -36.08 44.99
C SER A 204 -23.43 -37.49 44.63
N ASP A 205 -24.13 -38.54 45.11
CA ASP A 205 -23.79 -39.94 44.83
C ASP A 205 -24.64 -40.62 43.75
N GLY A 206 -25.76 -40.00 43.32
CA GLY A 206 -26.61 -40.46 42.24
C GLY A 206 -27.73 -41.40 42.68
N ASP A 207 -28.22 -41.32 43.93
CA ASP A 207 -29.33 -42.14 44.42
C ASP A 207 -30.72 -41.62 44.01
N GLY A 208 -30.81 -40.36 43.56
CA GLY A 208 -32.04 -39.68 43.14
C GLY A 208 -32.61 -38.70 44.17
N ASN A 209 -31.97 -38.50 45.32
CA ASN A 209 -32.36 -37.55 46.37
C ASN A 209 -31.34 -36.42 46.54
N ILE A 210 -31.72 -35.36 47.26
CA ILE A 210 -30.78 -34.31 47.68
C ILE A 210 -30.02 -34.79 48.92
N ASP A 211 -28.68 -34.76 48.87
CA ASP A 211 -27.77 -35.12 49.98
C ASP A 211 -26.74 -34.01 50.30
N HIS A 212 -26.47 -33.10 49.35
CA HIS A 212 -25.35 -32.16 49.42
C HIS A 212 -25.74 -30.74 48.99
N ALA A 213 -24.96 -29.76 49.45
CA ALA A 213 -25.10 -28.34 49.12
C ALA A 213 -23.74 -27.74 48.73
N VAL A 214 -23.68 -27.07 47.59
CA VAL A 214 -22.45 -26.47 47.02
C VAL A 214 -22.69 -25.01 46.61
N PRO A 215 -21.71 -24.11 46.74
CA PRO A 215 -21.82 -22.76 46.22
C PRO A 215 -21.55 -22.80 44.71
N MET A 216 -22.56 -22.40 43.93
CA MET A 216 -22.45 -22.17 42.50
C MET A 216 -21.89 -20.77 42.24
N ILE A 217 -20.86 -20.74 41.39
CA ILE A 217 -20.00 -19.57 41.17
C ILE A 217 -19.80 -19.24 39.68
N GLY A 218 -20.38 -20.01 38.75
CA GLY A 218 -20.20 -19.78 37.33
C GLY A 218 -21.00 -20.74 36.44
N TYR A 219 -21.06 -20.49 35.14
CA TYR A 219 -21.70 -21.37 34.16
C TYR A 219 -20.93 -21.43 32.84
N ARG A 220 -21.17 -22.48 32.03
CA ARG A 220 -20.77 -22.54 30.62
C ARG A 220 -21.82 -23.24 29.76
N THR A 221 -21.85 -22.94 28.45
CA THR A 221 -22.86 -23.45 27.51
C THR A 221 -22.37 -24.54 26.56
N GLU A 222 -21.07 -24.85 26.57
CA GLU A 222 -20.47 -25.95 25.81
C GLU A 222 -19.53 -26.78 26.71
N PRO A 223 -19.39 -28.11 26.49
CA PRO A 223 -20.06 -28.91 25.45
C PRO A 223 -21.55 -29.17 25.72
N THR A 224 -22.00 -28.84 26.92
CA THR A 224 -23.36 -28.94 27.46
C THR A 224 -23.64 -27.68 28.30
N LEU A 225 -24.88 -27.51 28.78
CA LEU A 225 -25.16 -26.53 29.83
C LEU A 225 -24.56 -27.07 31.13
N GLN A 226 -23.59 -26.36 31.72
CA GLN A 226 -22.86 -26.83 32.91
C GLN A 226 -22.67 -25.73 33.95
N TYR A 227 -22.86 -26.06 35.22
CA TYR A 227 -22.61 -25.17 36.36
C TYR A 227 -21.21 -25.38 36.95
N ALA A 228 -20.63 -24.32 37.48
CA ALA A 228 -19.35 -24.32 38.19
C ALA A 228 -19.58 -24.17 39.70
N ALA A 229 -18.95 -25.03 40.51
CA ALA A 229 -19.08 -25.01 41.96
C ALA A 229 -17.83 -25.54 42.69
N TYR A 230 -17.69 -25.20 43.98
CA TYR A 230 -16.77 -25.88 44.90
C TYR A 230 -17.47 -27.07 45.58
N THR A 231 -16.82 -28.23 45.73
CA THR A 231 -17.47 -29.41 46.37
C THR A 231 -17.48 -29.37 47.90
N THR A 232 -16.93 -28.30 48.49
CA THR A 232 -16.62 -28.08 49.92
C THR A 232 -15.56 -29.02 50.52
N TRP A 233 -15.29 -30.21 49.98
CA TRP A 233 -14.47 -31.21 50.68
C TRP A 233 -12.97 -30.87 50.75
N GLN A 234 -12.36 -31.08 51.94
CA GLN A 234 -10.93 -30.79 52.22
C GLN A 234 -9.91 -31.45 51.27
N SER A 235 -10.31 -32.50 50.55
CA SER A 235 -9.46 -33.23 49.59
C SER A 235 -9.62 -32.77 48.14
N GLN A 236 -10.46 -31.77 47.84
CA GLN A 236 -10.92 -31.41 46.49
C GLN A 236 -11.01 -29.88 46.32
N SER A 237 -9.88 -29.18 46.46
CA SER A 237 -9.79 -27.74 46.16
C SER A 237 -9.87 -27.48 44.65
N GLY A 238 -10.58 -26.43 44.27
CA GLY A 238 -10.69 -25.91 42.91
C GLY A 238 -12.05 -26.16 42.25
N VAL A 239 -12.40 -25.25 41.34
CA VAL A 239 -13.68 -25.23 40.63
C VAL A 239 -13.95 -26.53 39.86
N GLN A 240 -15.09 -27.16 40.15
CA GLN A 240 -15.60 -28.33 39.43
C GLN A 240 -16.75 -27.94 38.50
N TRP A 241 -16.93 -28.68 37.39
CA TRP A 241 -17.90 -28.38 36.33
C TRP A 241 -18.88 -29.56 36.13
N PHE A 242 -20.16 -29.32 36.36
CA PHE A 242 -21.20 -30.36 36.40
C PHE A 242 -22.31 -30.10 35.38
N ASP A 243 -22.91 -31.15 34.81
CA ASP A 243 -24.02 -31.02 33.86
C ASP A 243 -25.30 -30.48 34.52
N TRP A 244 -25.98 -29.56 33.85
CA TRP A 244 -27.26 -29.01 34.30
C TRP A 244 -28.40 -30.00 34.03
N GLN A 245 -28.68 -30.84 35.02
CA GLN A 245 -29.67 -31.92 34.94
C GLN A 245 -30.46 -32.09 36.25
N PRO A 246 -31.69 -32.65 36.22
CA PRO A 246 -32.47 -32.94 37.43
C PRO A 246 -31.86 -34.08 38.25
N LEU A 247 -32.23 -34.14 39.53
CA LEU A 247 -32.08 -35.33 40.41
C LEU A 247 -32.46 -36.63 39.66
N LYS A 248 -31.60 -37.65 39.70
CA LYS A 248 -31.79 -38.87 38.90
C LYS A 248 -30.91 -40.01 39.40
N SER A 249 -31.56 -41.12 39.76
CA SER A 249 -30.89 -42.39 40.05
C SER A 249 -29.95 -42.85 38.91
N ASP A 250 -28.74 -43.28 39.30
CA ASP A 250 -27.59 -43.60 38.46
C ASP A 250 -26.94 -42.38 37.73
N ASP A 251 -27.20 -41.14 38.14
CA ASP A 251 -26.65 -39.93 37.51
C ASP A 251 -26.31 -38.80 38.53
N PRO A 252 -25.08 -38.78 39.07
CA PRO A 252 -24.70 -37.85 40.14
C PRO A 252 -24.59 -36.39 39.67
N TRP A 253 -24.59 -35.48 40.65
CA TRP A 253 -24.60 -34.02 40.52
C TRP A 253 -25.85 -33.43 39.87
N GLY A 254 -26.96 -34.19 39.84
CA GLY A 254 -28.28 -33.68 39.53
C GLY A 254 -28.73 -32.61 40.53
N VAL A 255 -29.36 -31.55 40.04
CA VAL A 255 -29.82 -30.40 40.85
C VAL A 255 -31.28 -30.61 41.26
N GLY A 256 -31.55 -30.44 42.56
CA GLY A 256 -32.90 -30.47 43.14
C GLY A 256 -33.51 -29.09 43.41
N GLY A 257 -32.67 -28.08 43.57
CA GLY A 257 -33.08 -26.69 43.81
C GLY A 257 -31.88 -25.78 44.10
N ALA A 258 -32.17 -24.52 44.40
CA ALA A 258 -31.18 -23.52 44.77
C ALA A 258 -31.70 -22.57 45.85
N THR A 259 -30.84 -22.17 46.78
CA THR A 259 -31.02 -20.98 47.60
C THR A 259 -30.37 -19.79 46.89
N TYR A 260 -31.17 -18.79 46.55
CA TYR A 260 -30.70 -17.46 46.16
C TYR A 260 -30.28 -16.69 47.42
N PHE A 261 -29.36 -15.74 47.30
CA PHE A 261 -29.08 -14.80 48.39
C PHE A 261 -28.75 -13.40 47.88
N HIS A 262 -29.64 -12.46 48.15
CA HIS A 262 -29.44 -11.03 47.90
C HIS A 262 -29.19 -10.33 49.24
N PRO A 263 -27.99 -9.84 49.54
CA PRO A 263 -27.77 -9.04 50.74
C PRO A 263 -28.48 -7.69 50.59
N SER A 264 -28.94 -7.06 51.69
CA SER A 264 -29.37 -5.65 51.56
C SER A 264 -29.25 -4.79 52.81
N ARG A 265 -28.92 -3.52 52.56
CA ARG A 265 -29.28 -2.37 53.40
C ARG A 265 -30.50 -1.70 52.76
N ASN A 266 -31.31 -1.02 53.55
CA ASN A 266 -32.60 -0.42 53.13
C ASN A 266 -32.42 0.93 52.38
N GLN A 267 -31.42 0.95 51.49
CA GLN A 267 -30.83 2.08 50.75
C GLN A 267 -30.31 1.54 49.39
N PRO A 268 -29.98 2.38 48.40
CA PRO A 268 -29.18 2.00 47.24
C PRO A 268 -27.76 1.61 47.67
N ASP A 269 -27.05 0.85 46.85
CA ASP A 269 -25.63 0.50 47.03
C ASP A 269 -25.00 0.33 45.64
N LEU A 270 -24.49 1.43 45.09
CA LEU A 270 -23.95 1.51 43.73
C LEU A 270 -22.48 1.11 43.66
N VAL A 271 -22.18 0.09 42.87
CA VAL A 271 -20.80 -0.32 42.58
C VAL A 271 -20.51 -0.34 41.09
N ALA A 272 -19.24 -0.12 40.75
CA ALA A 272 -18.71 -0.52 39.47
C ALA A 272 -18.70 -2.06 39.38
N GLY A 273 -19.38 -2.65 38.40
CA GLY A 273 -19.50 -4.11 38.21
C GLY A 273 -18.48 -4.71 37.25
N GLY A 274 -18.00 -3.90 36.29
CA GLY A 274 -17.13 -4.28 35.19
C GLY A 274 -16.58 -3.05 34.46
N LEU A 275 -15.33 -3.12 33.98
CA LEU A 275 -14.72 -2.09 33.13
C LEU A 275 -13.71 -2.70 32.17
N ASP A 276 -13.89 -2.47 30.86
CA ASP A 276 -12.93 -2.86 29.82
C ASP A 276 -12.73 -1.75 28.78
N VAL A 277 -11.60 -1.78 28.06
CA VAL A 277 -11.22 -0.79 27.04
C VAL A 277 -10.73 -1.44 25.77
N TRP A 278 -11.22 -0.99 24.62
CA TRP A 278 -10.71 -1.41 23.32
C TRP A 278 -10.49 -0.23 22.35
N PRO A 279 -9.37 -0.23 21.59
CA PRO A 279 -8.22 -1.13 21.72
C PRO A 279 -7.44 -0.88 23.03
N THR A 280 -6.82 -1.94 23.59
CA THR A 280 -5.97 -1.85 24.79
C THR A 280 -4.62 -1.16 24.54
N THR A 281 -4.29 -0.89 23.27
CA THR A 281 -3.23 0.04 22.85
C THR A 281 -3.85 1.13 21.99
N THR A 282 -3.62 2.40 22.33
CA THR A 282 -4.02 3.56 21.53
C THR A 282 -2.94 4.65 21.61
N ALA A 283 -3.13 5.82 21.02
CA ALA A 283 -2.14 6.91 21.02
C ALA A 283 -2.76 8.26 21.38
N TRP A 284 -1.94 9.27 21.68
CA TRP A 284 -2.45 10.62 22.00
C TRP A 284 -3.29 11.18 20.84
N GLY A 285 -4.37 11.90 21.18
CA GLY A 285 -5.39 12.38 20.24
C GLY A 285 -6.37 11.32 19.71
N ASN A 286 -6.07 10.01 19.81
CA ASN A 286 -6.95 8.96 19.32
C ASN A 286 -8.13 8.72 20.28
N SER A 287 -9.22 8.18 19.73
CA SER A 287 -10.37 7.71 20.50
C SER A 287 -10.36 6.19 20.65
N PHE A 288 -10.90 5.72 21.78
CA PHE A 288 -11.08 4.32 22.13
C PHE A 288 -12.48 4.16 22.77
N THR A 289 -12.96 2.92 22.88
CA THR A 289 -14.26 2.66 23.52
C THR A 289 -14.04 1.97 24.85
N CYS A 290 -14.86 2.34 25.83
CA CYS A 290 -14.87 1.75 27.16
C CYS A 290 -16.24 1.12 27.41
N ALA A 291 -16.26 -0.20 27.64
CA ALA A 291 -17.44 -0.90 28.14
C ALA A 291 -17.43 -0.84 29.66
N TYR A 292 -18.60 -0.64 30.26
CA TYR A 292 -18.75 -0.52 31.71
C TYR A 292 -20.05 -1.17 32.20
N ASP A 293 -19.99 -1.75 33.39
CA ASP A 293 -21.12 -2.28 34.13
C ASP A 293 -21.25 -1.57 35.47
N ILE A 294 -22.49 -1.28 35.89
CA ILE A 294 -22.81 -0.64 37.17
C ILE A 294 -23.92 -1.43 37.84
N ASP A 295 -23.67 -1.95 39.03
CA ASP A 295 -24.67 -2.68 39.82
C ASP A 295 -25.26 -1.77 40.91
N ASN A 296 -26.54 -1.94 41.23
CA ASN A 296 -27.13 -1.50 42.49
C ASN A 296 -27.50 -2.71 43.32
N PHE A 297 -26.64 -3.11 44.26
CA PHE A 297 -26.92 -4.22 45.18
C PHE A 297 -27.89 -3.84 46.32
N GLY A 298 -28.26 -2.56 46.42
CA GLY A 298 -29.21 -2.06 47.41
C GLY A 298 -30.66 -2.50 47.14
N SER A 299 -31.44 -2.70 48.21
CA SER A 299 -32.88 -3.02 48.10
C SER A 299 -33.77 -1.80 47.80
N VAL A 300 -33.16 -0.64 47.57
CA VAL A 300 -33.83 0.60 47.14
C VAL A 300 -33.22 1.08 45.82
N ALA A 301 -34.06 1.55 44.90
CA ALA A 301 -33.60 2.11 43.64
C ALA A 301 -32.83 3.43 43.83
N ALA A 302 -31.67 3.54 43.21
CA ALA A 302 -30.90 4.77 43.12
C ALA A 302 -31.64 5.85 42.31
N SER A 303 -31.58 7.10 42.78
CA SER A 303 -31.95 8.27 41.98
C SER A 303 -30.86 8.60 40.96
N ARG A 304 -30.93 9.76 40.30
CA ARG A 304 -29.93 10.19 39.32
C ARG A 304 -28.53 10.32 39.95
N PHE A 305 -27.55 9.62 39.39
CA PHE A 305 -26.12 9.75 39.71
C PHE A 305 -25.28 10.02 38.45
N ASP A 306 -24.00 10.35 38.63
CA ASP A 306 -23.03 10.56 37.55
C ASP A 306 -21.81 9.64 37.73
N VAL A 307 -21.53 8.81 36.73
CA VAL A 307 -20.30 8.00 36.65
C VAL A 307 -19.26 8.77 35.85
N ARG A 308 -18.04 8.92 36.39
CA ARG A 308 -16.95 9.65 35.73
C ARG A 308 -15.81 8.72 35.37
N PHE A 309 -15.26 8.94 34.18
CA PHE A 309 -14.15 8.17 33.62
C PHE A 309 -12.87 9.01 33.63
N TYR A 310 -11.77 8.40 34.02
CA TYR A 310 -10.48 9.05 34.25
C TYR A 310 -9.33 8.26 33.61
N LEU A 311 -8.27 8.97 33.26
CA LEU A 311 -6.96 8.43 32.90
C LEU A 311 -6.01 8.67 34.07
N SER A 312 -5.49 7.59 34.67
CA SER A 312 -4.48 7.63 35.72
C SER A 312 -3.13 7.12 35.22
N ALA A 313 -2.06 7.67 35.79
CA ALA A 313 -0.68 7.24 35.58
C ALA A 313 -0.26 6.13 36.55
N ASP A 314 -1.11 5.77 37.52
CA ASP A 314 -0.88 4.65 38.42
C ASP A 314 -2.18 3.87 38.72
N GLU A 315 -2.04 2.83 39.53
CA GLU A 315 -3.08 1.87 39.87
C GLU A 315 -4.22 2.43 40.74
N GLN A 316 -4.12 3.66 41.27
CA GLN A 316 -5.12 4.27 42.14
C GLN A 316 -5.98 5.28 41.36
N ILE A 317 -7.23 4.90 41.10
CA ILE A 317 -8.20 5.76 40.41
C ILE A 317 -8.77 6.78 41.40
N THR A 318 -8.57 8.07 41.14
CA THR A 318 -9.00 9.17 42.01
C THR A 318 -9.66 10.30 41.24
N SER A 319 -10.44 11.14 41.94
CA SER A 319 -11.00 12.37 41.36
C SER A 319 -9.96 13.48 41.09
N GLY A 320 -8.67 13.23 41.34
CA GLY A 320 -7.56 14.10 40.99
C GLY A 320 -6.91 13.75 39.63
N ASP A 321 -7.28 12.61 39.05
CA ASP A 321 -6.73 12.07 37.81
C ASP A 321 -7.27 12.83 36.58
N TYR A 322 -6.75 12.57 35.39
CA TYR A 322 -7.16 13.31 34.19
C TYR A 322 -8.57 12.89 33.73
N PRO A 323 -9.57 13.80 33.70
CA PRO A 323 -10.94 13.43 33.37
C PRO A 323 -11.13 13.19 31.86
N LEU A 324 -11.63 12.01 31.51
CA LEU A 324 -11.92 11.61 30.12
C LEU A 324 -13.39 11.83 29.74
N GLY A 325 -14.33 11.54 30.65
CA GLY A 325 -15.75 11.54 30.32
C GLY A 325 -16.69 11.42 31.51
N THR A 326 -18.00 11.49 31.25
CA THR A 326 -19.04 11.35 32.28
C THR A 326 -20.33 10.80 31.67
N VAL A 327 -20.93 9.81 32.32
CA VAL A 327 -22.27 9.28 32.02
C VAL A 327 -23.22 9.65 33.16
N THR A 328 -24.34 10.32 32.84
CA THR A 328 -25.45 10.47 33.78
C THR A 328 -26.35 9.24 33.72
N VAL A 329 -26.51 8.54 34.85
CA VAL A 329 -27.53 7.49 34.98
C VAL A 329 -28.80 8.12 35.59
N PRO A 330 -29.97 8.09 34.92
CA PRO A 330 -31.18 8.76 35.44
C PRO A 330 -31.74 8.15 36.73
N SER A 331 -31.59 6.83 36.88
CA SER A 331 -31.96 6.00 38.04
C SER A 331 -31.53 4.56 37.77
N LEU A 332 -31.16 3.80 38.80
CA LEU A 332 -30.94 2.35 38.70
C LEU A 332 -31.86 1.62 39.69
N ALA A 333 -32.54 0.56 39.26
CA ALA A 333 -33.48 -0.17 40.10
C ALA A 333 -32.76 -0.94 41.23
N ALA A 334 -33.51 -1.38 42.24
CA ALA A 334 -32.96 -2.25 43.29
C ALA A 334 -32.53 -3.61 42.71
N ALA A 335 -31.42 -4.18 43.20
CA ALA A 335 -30.82 -5.44 42.74
C ALA A 335 -30.56 -5.55 41.21
N ALA A 336 -30.40 -4.41 40.52
CA ALA A 336 -30.31 -4.34 39.07
C ALA A 336 -28.95 -3.83 38.57
N ALA A 337 -28.51 -4.37 37.43
CA ALA A 337 -27.31 -3.97 36.72
C ALA A 337 -27.64 -3.03 35.54
N LEU A 338 -26.65 -2.22 35.14
CA LEU A 338 -26.63 -1.39 33.94
C LEU A 338 -25.33 -1.61 33.17
N HIS A 339 -25.43 -2.27 32.02
CA HIS A 339 -24.35 -2.36 31.04
C HIS A 339 -24.39 -1.16 30.08
N GLY A 340 -23.23 -0.67 29.65
CA GLY A 340 -23.12 0.40 28.66
C GLY A 340 -21.74 0.53 28.01
N GLU A 341 -21.69 1.33 26.95
CA GLU A 341 -20.47 1.67 26.22
C GLU A 341 -20.33 3.20 26.12
N ILE A 342 -19.10 3.71 26.23
CA ILE A 342 -18.77 5.12 25.98
C ILE A 342 -17.51 5.24 25.12
N ALA A 343 -17.58 6.01 24.05
CA ALA A 343 -16.40 6.45 23.31
C ALA A 343 -15.70 7.57 24.09
N LEU A 344 -14.42 7.36 24.40
CA LEU A 344 -13.54 8.31 25.08
C LEU A 344 -12.39 8.69 24.16
N SER A 345 -11.79 9.86 24.38
CA SER A 345 -10.65 10.35 23.59
C SER A 345 -9.48 10.68 24.50
N LEU A 346 -8.28 10.22 24.15
CA LEU A 346 -7.08 10.76 24.77
C LEU A 346 -6.86 12.21 24.29
N PRO A 347 -6.36 13.12 25.14
CA PRO A 347 -5.97 14.45 24.71
C PRO A 347 -4.86 14.38 23.65
N PHE A 348 -4.77 15.39 22.79
CA PHE A 348 -3.68 15.54 21.81
C PHE A 348 -2.30 15.76 22.46
N ASN A 349 -2.28 16.16 23.73
CA ASN A 349 -1.07 16.45 24.50
C ASN A 349 -1.05 15.58 25.78
N PRO A 350 0.09 14.96 26.15
CA PRO A 350 0.23 14.23 27.41
C PRO A 350 -0.11 15.13 28.62
N PRO A 351 -1.02 14.74 29.52
CA PRO A 351 -1.27 15.48 30.76
C PRO A 351 -0.07 15.44 31.70
N SER A 352 -0.05 16.34 32.69
CA SER A 352 0.99 16.34 33.71
C SER A 352 0.99 15.01 34.48
N GLY A 353 2.11 14.28 34.44
CA GLY A 353 2.26 12.94 34.99
C GLY A 353 2.53 11.86 33.95
N PHE A 354 2.16 12.09 32.69
CA PHE A 354 2.34 11.16 31.57
C PHE A 354 3.47 11.57 30.63
N THR A 355 3.92 10.64 29.80
CA THR A 355 4.95 10.83 28.78
C THR A 355 4.43 10.54 27.36
N ALA A 356 5.31 10.55 26.35
CA ALA A 356 4.91 10.31 24.96
C ALA A 356 4.49 8.85 24.67
N VAL A 357 4.99 7.88 25.45
CA VAL A 357 4.70 6.44 25.33
C VAL A 357 4.60 5.89 26.75
N ASP A 358 3.44 5.35 27.13
CA ASP A 358 3.15 5.10 28.56
C ASP A 358 2.32 3.84 28.84
N SER A 359 2.28 3.42 30.10
CA SER A 359 1.41 2.35 30.61
C SER A 359 0.44 2.96 31.61
N ALA A 360 -0.71 3.40 31.12
CA ALA A 360 -1.73 4.11 31.88
C ALA A 360 -2.88 3.18 32.29
N TYR A 361 -3.77 3.69 33.12
CA TYR A 361 -5.01 3.03 33.52
C TYR A 361 -6.20 3.92 33.17
N VAL A 362 -7.24 3.33 32.57
CA VAL A 362 -8.56 3.94 32.48
C VAL A 362 -9.38 3.42 33.64
N GLY A 363 -9.99 4.31 34.41
CA GLY A 363 -10.81 3.94 35.56
C GLY A 363 -12.12 4.70 35.62
N MET A 364 -13.07 4.18 36.39
CA MET A 364 -14.33 4.87 36.67
C MET A 364 -14.61 5.03 38.15
N ILE A 365 -15.34 6.10 38.49
CA ILE A 365 -15.88 6.35 39.83
C ILE A 365 -17.40 6.47 39.69
N VAL A 366 -18.13 5.57 40.33
CA VAL A 366 -19.60 5.55 40.36
C VAL A 366 -20.12 6.57 41.37
N ASP A 367 -21.22 7.25 41.03
CA ASP A 367 -21.71 8.45 41.71
C ASP A 367 -20.61 9.40 42.21
N ALA A 368 -19.70 9.82 41.33
CA ALA A 368 -18.58 10.71 41.64
C ALA A 368 -19.01 12.15 42.07
N GLY A 369 -20.30 12.37 42.33
CA GLY A 369 -20.86 13.58 42.94
C GLY A 369 -21.43 13.39 44.35
N HIS A 370 -21.52 12.15 44.87
CA HIS A 370 -22.29 11.81 46.09
C HIS A 370 -23.72 12.41 46.05
N ALA A 371 -24.43 12.15 44.94
CA ALA A 371 -25.78 12.63 44.67
C ALA A 371 -26.87 11.68 45.19
N VAL A 372 -26.56 10.38 45.29
CA VAL A 372 -27.28 9.36 46.04
C VAL A 372 -26.67 9.30 47.44
N SER A 373 -27.42 8.82 48.43
CA SER A 373 -26.86 8.46 49.74
C SER A 373 -27.07 6.99 49.96
N GLU A 374 -25.98 6.29 50.21
CA GLU A 374 -25.85 4.88 49.89
C GLU A 374 -25.72 4.02 51.15
N GLY A 375 -25.97 2.72 51.00
CA GLY A 375 -25.75 1.74 52.04
C GLY A 375 -24.27 1.62 52.39
N VAL A 376 -23.40 1.74 51.38
CA VAL A 376 -21.94 1.81 51.47
C VAL A 376 -21.49 2.94 50.52
N GLU A 377 -20.55 3.79 50.93
CA GLU A 377 -20.08 4.95 50.12
C GLU A 377 -18.57 4.82 49.80
N THR A 378 -18.07 3.57 49.78
CA THR A 378 -16.62 3.25 49.74
C THR A 378 -16.28 2.11 48.76
N ASN A 379 -17.26 1.63 48.02
CA ASN A 379 -17.24 0.54 47.03
C ASN A 379 -17.52 1.06 45.60
N ASN A 380 -17.84 2.35 45.46
CA ASN A 380 -18.04 3.10 44.22
C ASN A 380 -16.79 3.16 43.30
N SER A 381 -15.60 2.89 43.85
CA SER A 381 -14.29 2.91 43.17
C SER A 381 -13.22 2.24 44.05
N GLY A 382 -12.14 1.75 43.45
CA GLY A 382 -11.04 1.03 44.12
C GLY A 382 -11.23 -0.49 44.19
N ARG A 383 -12.09 -1.07 43.35
CA ARG A 383 -12.43 -2.51 43.33
C ARG A 383 -11.41 -3.37 42.56
N GLY A 384 -10.79 -2.86 41.49
CA GLY A 384 -9.66 -3.50 40.82
C GLY A 384 -9.83 -3.73 39.31
N ASP A 385 -8.82 -4.41 38.74
CA ASP A 385 -8.74 -4.69 37.30
C ASP A 385 -9.94 -5.47 36.77
N GLY A 386 -10.48 -5.01 35.64
CA GLY A 386 -11.68 -5.56 35.00
C GLY A 386 -12.99 -5.18 35.69
N VAL A 387 -12.97 -4.52 36.86
CA VAL A 387 -14.15 -4.14 37.63
C VAL A 387 -14.40 -2.63 37.56
N ASP A 388 -13.38 -1.83 37.85
CA ASP A 388 -13.45 -0.36 37.78
C ASP A 388 -12.17 0.32 37.28
N ARG A 389 -11.22 -0.50 36.84
CA ARG A 389 -9.94 -0.14 36.26
C ARG A 389 -9.63 -1.10 35.11
N SER A 390 -9.10 -0.60 33.99
CA SER A 390 -8.50 -1.42 32.95
C SER A 390 -7.23 -0.75 32.41
N ALA A 391 -6.27 -1.55 31.96
CA ALA A 391 -4.96 -1.05 31.53
C ALA A 391 -5.00 -0.56 30.07
N LEU A 392 -4.36 0.58 29.80
CA LEU A 392 -4.27 1.19 28.48
C LEU A 392 -2.82 1.53 28.16
N HIS A 393 -2.25 0.87 27.15
CA HIS A 393 -0.95 1.24 26.62
C HIS A 393 -1.09 2.43 25.67
N ILE A 394 -0.27 3.45 25.85
CA ILE A 394 -0.21 4.63 24.98
C ILE A 394 1.02 4.51 24.08
N SER A 395 0.83 4.32 22.77
CA SER A 395 1.90 3.94 21.82
C SER A 395 2.70 5.10 21.23
N GLY A 396 2.18 6.33 21.23
CA GLY A 396 2.92 7.47 20.68
C GLY A 396 2.12 8.76 20.46
N LYS A 397 2.74 9.62 19.65
CA LYS A 397 2.31 10.95 19.18
C LYS A 397 2.10 10.98 17.66
N PRO A 398 1.56 12.06 17.07
CA PRO A 398 1.72 12.37 15.64
C PRO A 398 3.20 12.59 15.22
N ASP A 399 3.45 12.52 13.91
CA ASP A 399 4.70 12.90 13.23
C ASP A 399 4.38 13.42 11.81
N LEU A 400 4.16 14.74 11.67
CA LEU A 400 3.68 15.38 10.46
C LEU A 400 4.83 15.66 9.48
N VAL A 401 4.71 15.10 8.28
CA VAL A 401 5.74 15.20 7.24
C VAL A 401 5.17 15.50 5.87
N GLY A 402 5.92 16.28 5.08
CA GLY A 402 5.63 16.45 3.67
C GLY A 402 5.75 15.12 2.94
N ALA A 403 4.67 14.72 2.27
CA ALA A 403 4.58 13.50 1.50
C ALA A 403 4.63 13.78 -0.02
N SER A 404 3.98 14.86 -0.47
CA SER A 404 4.20 15.41 -1.80
C SER A 404 3.95 16.92 -1.89
N LEU A 405 4.67 17.59 -2.79
CA LEU A 405 4.35 18.95 -3.26
C LEU A 405 4.50 19.00 -4.79
N THR A 406 3.43 19.38 -5.49
CA THR A 406 3.35 19.44 -6.95
C THR A 406 2.71 20.75 -7.37
N LEU A 407 3.22 21.36 -8.44
CA LEU A 407 2.79 22.67 -8.93
C LEU A 407 2.18 22.54 -10.34
N GLU A 408 1.26 23.43 -10.70
CA GLU A 408 0.77 23.54 -12.08
C GLU A 408 1.86 23.98 -13.08
N SER A 409 2.91 24.65 -12.60
CA SER A 409 4.08 25.06 -13.39
C SER A 409 5.27 25.34 -12.47
N SER A 410 6.49 25.21 -13.00
CA SER A 410 7.72 25.70 -12.38
C SER A 410 7.96 27.20 -12.62
N ILE A 411 7.19 27.85 -13.50
CA ILE A 411 7.35 29.25 -13.90
C ILE A 411 6.39 30.16 -13.12
N LEU A 412 6.94 31.11 -12.37
CA LEU A 412 6.21 31.90 -11.37
C LEU A 412 5.45 33.11 -11.93
N ASN A 413 5.91 33.72 -13.02
CA ASN A 413 5.36 34.98 -13.53
C ASN A 413 4.13 34.85 -14.46
N LEU A 414 3.50 33.66 -14.54
CA LEU A 414 2.35 33.40 -15.41
C LEU A 414 0.99 33.81 -14.80
N GLY A 415 0.90 33.99 -13.48
CA GLY A 415 -0.33 34.41 -12.80
C GLY A 415 -0.47 33.84 -11.39
N ALA A 416 -1.70 33.67 -10.93
CA ALA A 416 -1.98 32.86 -9.74
C ALA A 416 -1.80 31.38 -10.08
N MET A 417 -1.07 30.65 -9.24
CA MET A 417 -0.67 29.25 -9.43
C MET A 417 -1.38 28.38 -8.39
N THR A 418 -1.85 27.19 -8.76
CA THR A 418 -2.27 26.16 -7.79
C THR A 418 -1.08 25.25 -7.44
N ALA A 419 -0.99 24.88 -6.17
CA ALA A 419 -0.18 23.78 -5.69
C ALA A 419 -1.09 22.66 -5.13
N GLU A 420 -0.83 21.43 -5.55
CA GLU A 420 -1.38 20.20 -4.99
C GLU A 420 -0.35 19.63 -4.00
N PHE A 421 -0.78 19.28 -2.79
CA PHE A 421 0.12 18.82 -1.74
C PHE A 421 -0.47 17.67 -0.94
N ALA A 422 0.41 16.88 -0.32
CA ALA A 422 0.07 15.82 0.60
C ALA A 422 0.93 15.89 1.86
N ILE A 423 0.28 15.76 3.01
CA ILE A 423 0.93 15.70 4.33
C ILE A 423 0.57 14.35 4.95
N ALA A 424 1.58 13.58 5.31
CA ALA A 424 1.40 12.33 6.03
C ALA A 424 1.63 12.55 7.53
N ASN A 425 0.83 11.89 8.35
CA ASN A 425 1.13 11.68 9.76
C ASN A 425 1.78 10.29 9.87
N ALA A 426 3.11 10.27 9.95
CA ALA A 426 3.90 9.04 10.09
C ALA A 426 3.89 8.48 11.54
N GLY A 427 3.30 9.21 12.49
CA GLY A 427 3.15 8.80 13.88
C GLY A 427 1.86 8.03 14.15
N GLU A 428 1.80 7.40 15.33
CA GLU A 428 0.65 6.59 15.79
C GLU A 428 -0.51 7.44 16.32
N GLY A 429 -0.20 8.65 16.84
CA GLY A 429 -1.18 9.58 17.40
C GLY A 429 -1.83 10.47 16.36
N ALA A 430 -3.11 10.82 16.53
CA ALA A 430 -3.78 11.78 15.66
C ALA A 430 -3.26 13.20 15.91
N ALA A 431 -2.99 13.93 14.83
CA ALA A 431 -2.75 15.36 14.87
C ALA A 431 -4.08 16.14 14.96
N PRO A 432 -4.19 17.17 15.81
CA PRO A 432 -5.31 18.11 15.82
C PRO A 432 -5.27 19.01 14.56
N PRO A 433 -6.25 19.92 14.35
CA PRO A 433 -6.15 20.93 13.30
C PRO A 433 -4.90 21.80 13.45
N PHE A 434 -4.15 21.97 12.36
CA PHE A 434 -2.88 22.69 12.32
C PHE A 434 -2.78 23.58 11.07
N VAL A 435 -1.76 24.44 11.00
CA VAL A 435 -1.57 25.38 9.88
C VAL A 435 -0.37 24.96 9.03
N VAL A 436 -0.57 24.85 7.71
CA VAL A 436 0.51 24.76 6.72
C VAL A 436 0.69 26.11 6.02
N ARG A 437 1.95 26.52 5.81
CA ARG A 437 2.32 27.75 5.10
C ARG A 437 3.24 27.46 3.93
N PHE A 438 2.98 28.10 2.80
CA PHE A 438 3.73 27.94 1.56
C PHE A 438 4.58 29.18 1.33
N TYR A 439 5.87 29.00 1.08
CA TYR A 439 6.85 30.08 0.94
C TYR A 439 7.67 29.93 -0.34
N LEU A 440 8.21 31.06 -0.80
CA LEU A 440 9.23 31.18 -1.82
C LEU A 440 10.55 31.65 -1.16
N SER A 441 11.58 30.81 -1.18
CA SER A 441 12.93 31.08 -0.66
C SER A 441 13.93 31.39 -1.78
N GLN A 442 14.93 32.22 -1.47
CA GLN A 442 16.03 32.54 -2.38
C GLN A 442 17.06 31.39 -2.51
N ASP A 443 17.06 30.43 -1.58
CA ASP A 443 17.97 29.28 -1.58
C ASP A 443 17.23 27.94 -1.34
N ASP A 444 17.98 26.85 -1.32
CA ASP A 444 17.45 25.49 -1.17
C ASP A 444 16.87 25.20 0.24
N HIS A 445 16.91 26.14 1.18
CA HIS A 445 16.34 26.04 2.52
C HIS A 445 15.11 26.97 2.67
N VAL A 446 13.95 26.37 2.93
CA VAL A 446 12.69 27.09 3.14
C VAL A 446 12.49 27.36 4.63
N ALA A 447 12.37 28.63 4.99
CA ALA A 447 12.27 29.12 6.37
C ALA A 447 11.13 30.13 6.55
N ALA A 448 10.68 30.31 7.80
CA ALA A 448 9.59 31.25 8.13
C ALA A 448 9.96 32.74 7.98
N SER A 449 11.19 33.04 7.54
CA SER A 449 11.67 34.37 7.13
C SER A 449 11.27 34.76 5.70
N ASP A 450 10.83 33.79 4.91
CA ASP A 450 10.84 33.89 3.45
C ASP A 450 9.49 34.43 2.93
N ILE A 451 9.31 34.49 1.60
CA ILE A 451 8.14 35.14 1.01
C ILE A 451 6.93 34.21 1.11
N LEU A 452 6.09 34.44 2.12
CA LEU A 452 4.82 33.73 2.33
C LEU A 452 3.88 33.93 1.13
N LEU A 453 3.59 32.85 0.40
CA LEU A 453 2.69 32.80 -0.75
C LEU A 453 1.24 32.44 -0.36
N ALA A 454 1.06 31.55 0.62
CA ALA A 454 -0.26 31.10 1.08
C ALA A 454 -0.22 30.48 2.49
N GLU A 455 -1.39 30.42 3.13
CA GLU A 455 -1.62 29.77 4.42
C GLU A 455 -2.92 28.95 4.33
N GLN A 456 -2.93 27.74 4.90
CA GLN A 456 -4.11 26.87 4.91
C GLN A 456 -4.19 26.09 6.22
N THR A 457 -5.40 25.93 6.76
CA THR A 457 -5.65 25.09 7.94
C THR A 457 -6.01 23.68 7.50
N VAL A 458 -5.26 22.68 7.98
CA VAL A 458 -5.60 21.26 7.86
C VAL A 458 -6.49 20.89 9.04
N ALA A 459 -7.52 20.06 8.83
CA ALA A 459 -8.51 19.72 9.86
C ALA A 459 -8.02 18.67 10.89
N GLY A 460 -6.73 18.32 10.88
CA GLY A 460 -6.14 17.21 11.61
C GLY A 460 -6.00 15.93 10.76
N ILE A 461 -5.12 15.03 11.18
CA ILE A 461 -4.77 13.80 10.47
C ILE A 461 -4.59 12.66 11.48
N GLY A 462 -5.38 11.59 11.36
CA GLY A 462 -5.23 10.39 12.20
C GLY A 462 -3.88 9.71 11.99
N GLY A 463 -3.32 9.08 13.02
CA GLY A 463 -2.03 8.39 12.94
C GLY A 463 -1.94 7.40 11.77
N GLY A 464 -0.79 7.37 11.08
CA GLY A 464 -0.55 6.55 9.89
C GLY A 464 -1.30 6.96 8.61
N ASN A 465 -2.05 8.07 8.60
CA ASN A 465 -2.81 8.52 7.42
C ASN A 465 -2.16 9.71 6.70
N THR A 466 -2.57 9.92 5.45
CA THR A 466 -2.17 11.08 4.62
C THR A 466 -3.39 11.92 4.28
N CYS A 467 -3.30 13.24 4.42
CA CYS A 467 -4.28 14.16 3.83
C CYS A 467 -3.74 14.73 2.52
N HIS A 468 -4.64 14.99 1.58
CA HIS A 468 -4.36 15.69 0.33
C HIS A 468 -5.13 17.01 0.31
N GLY A 469 -4.56 18.04 -0.29
CA GLY A 469 -5.19 19.34 -0.41
C GLY A 469 -4.60 20.15 -1.56
N SER A 470 -5.33 21.20 -1.94
CA SER A 470 -4.88 22.17 -2.94
C SER A 470 -5.01 23.60 -2.43
N VAL A 471 -4.11 24.46 -2.91
CA VAL A 471 -3.97 25.85 -2.47
C VAL A 471 -3.63 26.74 -3.66
N SER A 472 -4.21 27.93 -3.72
CA SER A 472 -3.81 28.95 -4.70
C SER A 472 -2.78 29.88 -4.06
N LEU A 473 -1.62 30.01 -4.72
CA LEU A 473 -0.46 30.74 -4.25
C LEU A 473 -0.47 32.19 -4.76
N ALA A 474 -0.26 33.14 -3.86
CA ALA A 474 -0.13 34.56 -4.20
C ALA A 474 1.29 34.88 -4.69
N VAL A 475 1.68 34.28 -5.81
CA VAL A 475 3.00 34.43 -6.43
C VAL A 475 3.25 35.90 -6.84
N PRO A 476 4.42 36.49 -6.51
CA PRO A 476 4.80 37.81 -7.02
C PRO A 476 4.80 37.87 -8.56
N THR A 477 4.36 38.99 -9.14
CA THR A 477 4.29 39.15 -10.61
C THR A 477 5.63 39.52 -11.27
N SER A 478 6.71 39.54 -10.50
CA SER A 478 8.07 39.90 -10.89
C SER A 478 9.03 39.31 -9.86
N ASP A 479 10.24 38.93 -10.28
CA ASP A 479 11.27 38.39 -9.39
C ASP A 479 11.45 39.31 -8.15
N PRO A 480 11.19 38.81 -6.93
CA PRO A 480 11.27 39.59 -5.69
C PRO A 480 12.69 39.65 -5.11
N PHE A 481 13.60 38.79 -5.57
CA PHE A 481 15.01 38.75 -5.15
C PHE A 481 15.89 39.53 -6.13
N GLY A 482 15.52 39.54 -7.42
CA GLY A 482 16.15 40.32 -8.48
C GLY A 482 17.50 39.77 -8.93
N ASP A 483 17.74 38.47 -8.72
CA ASP A 483 18.94 37.76 -9.18
C ASP A 483 18.68 36.71 -10.26
N GLY A 484 17.43 36.55 -10.71
CA GLY A 484 17.07 35.75 -11.90
C GLY A 484 17.34 34.25 -11.75
N ARG A 485 17.24 33.70 -10.54
CA ARG A 485 17.64 32.32 -10.25
C ARG A 485 16.48 31.33 -10.26
N THR A 486 16.83 30.05 -10.13
CA THR A 486 15.91 29.06 -9.57
C THR A 486 15.82 29.25 -8.06
N TYR A 487 14.61 29.09 -7.54
CA TYR A 487 14.21 29.32 -6.17
C TYR A 487 13.54 28.07 -5.60
N ALA A 488 13.51 27.93 -4.27
CA ALA A 488 12.74 26.87 -3.63
C ALA A 488 11.33 27.37 -3.27
N LEU A 489 10.30 26.75 -3.85
CA LEU A 489 8.94 26.87 -3.34
C LEU A 489 8.70 25.68 -2.43
N GLY A 490 8.33 25.92 -1.16
CA GLY A 490 8.09 24.82 -0.22
C GLY A 490 7.06 25.11 0.83
N MET A 491 6.63 24.05 1.52
CA MET A 491 5.72 24.14 2.65
C MET A 491 6.44 23.94 3.98
N ILE A 492 6.01 24.72 4.98
CA ILE A 492 6.27 24.46 6.40
C ILE A 492 4.95 23.97 7.00
N ILE A 493 4.98 22.74 7.49
CA ILE A 493 3.88 22.05 8.16
C ILE A 493 3.92 22.41 9.65
N ASP A 494 2.76 22.40 10.29
CA ASP A 494 2.50 23.06 11.58
C ASP A 494 3.31 24.35 11.81
N ALA A 495 3.14 25.32 10.92
CA ALA A 495 3.90 26.57 10.89
C ALA A 495 3.61 27.54 12.06
N LEU A 496 3.07 27.02 13.17
CA LEU A 496 2.76 27.72 14.42
C LEU A 496 3.37 27.07 15.68
N ASP A 497 3.92 25.85 15.63
CA ASP A 497 4.44 25.11 16.81
C ASP A 497 3.28 24.82 17.82
N ASP A 498 2.11 24.45 17.29
CA ASP A 498 0.84 24.21 18.01
C ASP A 498 0.54 22.69 18.19
N VAL A 499 1.11 21.83 17.35
CA VAL A 499 1.13 20.36 17.51
C VAL A 499 2.39 19.95 18.28
N ASN A 500 2.33 18.85 19.02
CA ASN A 500 3.43 18.37 19.88
C ASN A 500 3.82 16.96 19.42
N GLU A 501 4.91 16.84 18.68
CA GLU A 501 5.14 15.71 17.76
C GLU A 501 6.21 14.73 18.23
N SER A 502 6.32 13.58 17.57
CA SER A 502 7.40 12.64 17.85
C SER A 502 8.76 13.20 17.42
N SER A 503 8.76 14.08 16.41
CA SER A 503 9.90 14.85 15.96
C SER A 503 9.46 16.16 15.29
N GLU A 504 9.81 17.30 15.88
CA GLU A 504 9.50 18.65 15.34
C GLU A 504 10.45 19.06 14.17
N GLY A 505 11.42 18.18 13.82
CA GLY A 505 12.54 18.51 12.94
C GLY A 505 12.34 18.21 11.45
N ASN A 506 11.15 17.72 11.07
CA ASN A 506 10.84 17.15 9.75
C ASN A 506 9.61 17.81 9.09
N ASN A 507 9.07 18.86 9.70
CA ASN A 507 7.89 19.58 9.22
C ASN A 507 8.19 20.47 7.98
N ALA A 508 9.45 20.56 7.57
CA ALA A 508 9.90 21.22 6.35
C ALA A 508 11.27 20.66 5.89
N ASN A 509 11.65 21.00 4.66
CA ASN A 509 12.96 20.74 4.05
C ASN A 509 13.38 19.27 3.83
N ARG A 510 12.45 18.31 3.94
CA ARG A 510 12.70 16.87 3.72
C ARG A 510 13.22 16.55 2.32
N GLY A 511 12.71 17.23 1.27
CA GLY A 511 13.24 17.05 -0.08
C GLY A 511 12.37 17.51 -1.24
N TRP A 512 12.99 17.53 -2.42
CA TRP A 512 12.32 17.82 -3.69
C TRP A 512 11.20 16.82 -3.96
N GLY A 513 10.05 17.33 -4.41
CA GLY A 513 8.82 16.57 -4.63
C GLY A 513 8.08 16.16 -3.34
N GLN A 514 8.68 16.26 -2.15
CA GLN A 514 8.05 15.91 -0.86
C GLN A 514 7.44 17.13 -0.14
N ASP A 515 8.25 18.17 0.04
CA ASP A 515 7.84 19.45 0.65
C ASP A 515 8.43 20.69 -0.04
N LYS A 516 9.28 20.49 -1.05
CA LYS A 516 9.85 21.55 -1.90
C LYS A 516 9.75 21.21 -3.39
N ALA A 517 9.61 22.24 -4.21
CA ALA A 517 9.69 22.19 -5.67
C ALA A 517 10.64 23.30 -6.16
N ARG A 518 11.43 23.03 -7.20
CA ARG A 518 12.23 24.07 -7.87
C ARG A 518 11.32 24.89 -8.78
N VAL A 519 11.49 26.20 -8.72
CA VAL A 519 10.69 27.18 -9.49
C VAL A 519 11.59 28.33 -9.98
N GLY A 520 11.13 29.16 -10.90
CA GLY A 520 11.91 30.30 -11.40
C GLY A 520 11.06 31.42 -12.01
N TYR A 521 11.71 32.53 -12.36
CA TYR A 521 11.13 33.65 -13.11
C TYR A 521 11.85 33.77 -14.46
N GLY A 522 11.18 33.39 -15.55
CA GLY A 522 11.76 33.37 -16.90
C GLY A 522 11.14 32.29 -17.79
N GLY A 523 11.52 32.27 -19.07
CA GLY A 523 10.99 31.33 -20.07
C GLY A 523 9.99 31.97 -21.04
N ARG A 524 10.49 32.43 -22.20
CA ARG A 524 9.76 32.98 -23.36
C ARG A 524 9.13 34.38 -23.18
N ILE A 525 9.86 35.41 -23.65
CA ILE A 525 9.50 36.84 -23.71
C ILE A 525 8.49 37.12 -24.85
N PHE A 526 8.60 36.42 -25.97
CA PHE A 526 7.72 36.52 -27.15
C PHE A 526 7.51 35.14 -27.76
N TYR A 527 6.33 34.90 -28.32
CA TYR A 527 6.01 33.70 -29.09
C TYR A 527 4.99 34.02 -30.20
N ALA A 528 5.09 33.33 -31.33
CA ALA A 528 4.09 33.31 -32.38
C ALA A 528 3.97 31.88 -32.97
N ASP A 529 2.82 31.26 -32.72
CA ASP A 529 2.37 29.92 -33.16
C ASP A 529 1.42 29.97 -34.37
N PHE A 530 0.98 31.17 -34.76
CA PHE A 530 0.07 31.49 -35.87
C PHE A 530 -1.32 30.81 -35.90
N GLU A 531 -1.56 29.74 -35.14
CA GLU A 531 -2.83 29.04 -34.95
C GLU A 531 -3.99 29.96 -34.55
N HIS A 532 -3.67 30.99 -33.76
CA HIS A 532 -4.63 31.98 -33.25
C HIS A 532 -4.69 33.26 -34.09
N GLY A 533 -3.98 33.31 -35.23
CA GLY A 533 -3.98 34.40 -36.20
C GLY A 533 -2.70 35.26 -36.20
N ASP A 534 -2.65 36.27 -37.07
CA ASP A 534 -1.47 37.10 -37.33
C ASP A 534 -1.11 38.10 -36.20
N GLY A 535 -1.85 38.05 -35.09
CA GLY A 535 -1.85 39.05 -34.02
C GLY A 535 -0.52 39.26 -33.28
N ALA A 536 0.52 38.48 -33.53
CA ALA A 536 1.87 38.71 -33.03
C ALA A 536 2.73 39.61 -33.94
N MET A 537 2.35 39.73 -35.22
CA MET A 537 3.14 40.35 -36.29
C MET A 537 2.49 41.64 -36.84
N ASN A 538 3.22 42.35 -37.70
CA ASN A 538 2.74 43.43 -38.55
C ASN A 538 3.33 43.20 -39.96
N LEU A 539 2.49 42.77 -40.91
CA LEU A 539 2.93 42.42 -42.27
C LEU A 539 3.04 43.68 -43.16
N VAL A 540 4.11 43.79 -43.94
CA VAL A 540 4.36 44.91 -44.87
C VAL A 540 4.88 44.36 -46.21
N ASN A 541 4.00 44.37 -47.22
CA ASN A 541 4.30 43.94 -48.59
C ASN A 541 4.63 45.15 -49.47
N ASP A 542 5.87 45.64 -49.42
CA ASP A 542 6.35 46.83 -50.15
C ASP A 542 6.85 46.47 -51.57
N THR A 543 5.93 46.32 -52.51
CA THR A 543 6.26 46.02 -53.92
C THR A 543 6.96 47.19 -54.63
N LEU A 544 8.15 46.94 -55.21
CA LEU A 544 8.97 47.98 -55.85
C LEU A 544 8.59 48.28 -57.30
N ASP A 545 8.13 47.31 -58.09
CA ASP A 545 7.83 47.50 -59.53
C ASP A 545 6.45 47.01 -60.01
N ALA A 546 5.75 46.10 -59.29
CA ALA A 546 4.41 45.62 -59.68
C ALA A 546 3.53 45.22 -58.47
N PRO A 547 2.23 45.61 -58.43
CA PRO A 547 1.37 45.38 -57.27
C PRO A 547 0.78 43.95 -57.26
N VAL A 548 1.38 43.08 -56.45
CA VAL A 548 0.74 41.87 -55.93
C VAL A 548 0.64 42.03 -54.40
N ASP A 549 -0.54 42.43 -53.92
CA ASP A 549 -0.81 42.52 -52.48
C ASP A 549 -0.85 41.11 -51.87
N GLY A 550 -0.12 40.90 -50.76
CA GLY A 550 -0.37 39.74 -49.88
C GLY A 550 0.53 38.52 -50.04
N LEU A 551 1.79 38.65 -50.50
CA LEU A 551 2.75 37.54 -50.51
C LEU A 551 3.06 37.02 -49.10
N TRP A 552 3.42 37.90 -48.15
CA TRP A 552 3.39 37.51 -46.72
C TRP A 552 1.94 37.33 -46.26
N HIS A 553 1.58 36.10 -45.89
CA HIS A 553 0.26 35.72 -45.38
C HIS A 553 0.29 34.48 -44.47
N LEU A 554 -0.79 34.23 -43.71
CA LEU A 554 -0.95 32.95 -43.00
C LEU A 554 -1.60 31.91 -43.93
N THR A 555 -1.05 30.71 -43.94
CA THR A 555 -1.52 29.59 -44.76
C THR A 555 -1.65 28.31 -43.92
N THR A 556 -2.50 27.38 -44.38
CA THR A 556 -2.53 25.99 -43.90
C THR A 556 -1.79 25.04 -44.84
N HIS A 557 -1.07 25.56 -45.84
CA HIS A 557 -0.18 24.72 -46.64
C HIS A 557 0.94 24.17 -45.75
N ARG A 558 1.31 22.91 -45.97
CA ARG A 558 2.29 22.15 -45.18
C ARG A 558 2.00 21.92 -43.70
N GLY A 559 0.94 22.49 -43.11
CA GLY A 559 0.49 22.26 -41.72
C GLY A 559 0.01 20.85 -41.35
N GLY A 560 0.41 19.83 -42.12
CA GLY A 560 0.32 18.41 -41.76
C GLY A 560 1.68 17.70 -41.79
N GLN A 561 2.79 18.45 -41.94
CA GLN A 561 4.16 17.95 -41.85
C GLN A 561 4.66 18.05 -40.40
N THR A 562 5.59 17.17 -40.03
CA THR A 562 6.30 17.25 -38.76
C THR A 562 7.44 18.27 -38.82
N GLY A 563 7.73 18.95 -37.72
CA GLY A 563 8.85 19.90 -37.60
C GLY A 563 8.44 21.36 -37.35
N HIS A 564 7.15 21.63 -37.10
CA HIS A 564 6.61 22.88 -36.56
C HIS A 564 5.31 22.58 -35.79
N SER A 565 4.70 23.58 -35.14
CA SER A 565 3.42 23.42 -34.43
C SER A 565 2.18 23.77 -35.28
N GLY A 566 1.02 23.25 -34.87
CA GLY A 566 -0.28 23.66 -35.43
C GLY A 566 -0.61 23.16 -36.84
N GLU A 567 -1.67 23.75 -37.43
CA GLU A 567 -2.04 23.60 -38.84
C GLU A 567 -1.61 24.82 -39.69
N ARG A 568 -1.02 25.88 -39.11
CA ARG A 568 -0.76 27.16 -39.79
C ARG A 568 0.60 27.76 -39.52
N SER A 569 1.23 28.24 -40.59
CA SER A 569 2.46 29.03 -40.55
C SER A 569 2.35 30.33 -41.35
N LEU A 570 3.33 31.22 -41.18
CA LEU A 570 3.50 32.46 -41.95
C LEU A 570 4.33 32.20 -43.20
N HIS A 571 3.74 32.37 -44.39
CA HIS A 571 4.34 32.07 -45.69
C HIS A 571 4.58 33.34 -46.52
N TYR A 572 5.68 33.36 -47.26
CA TYR A 572 5.93 34.27 -48.38
C TYR A 572 5.81 33.52 -49.70
N GLY A 573 4.66 33.68 -50.36
CA GLY A 573 4.36 33.09 -51.66
C GLY A 573 2.93 33.44 -52.08
N ARG A 574 2.47 32.83 -53.16
CA ARG A 574 1.10 33.04 -53.67
C ARG A 574 0.07 32.26 -52.86
N TRP A 575 -1.13 32.84 -52.79
CA TRP A 575 -2.33 32.14 -52.40
C TRP A 575 -2.78 31.21 -53.53
N ASP A 576 -3.17 29.98 -53.20
CA ASP A 576 -3.85 29.09 -54.15
C ASP A 576 -5.16 29.71 -54.65
N ASP A 577 -5.19 30.04 -55.93
CA ASP A 577 -6.37 30.57 -56.64
C ASP A 577 -7.30 29.45 -57.16
N GLY A 578 -6.92 28.20 -56.94
CA GLY A 578 -7.57 26.99 -57.45
C GLY A 578 -6.79 26.31 -58.58
N GLU A 579 -5.70 26.88 -59.08
CA GLU A 579 -4.78 26.23 -60.03
C GLU A 579 -3.55 25.58 -59.35
N GLY A 580 -3.40 25.70 -58.02
CA GLY A 580 -2.40 24.97 -57.23
C GLY A 580 -0.99 25.56 -57.24
N GLN A 581 -0.85 26.85 -57.57
CA GLN A 581 0.43 27.57 -57.57
C GLN A 581 0.70 28.21 -56.21
N TRP A 582 1.75 27.74 -55.53
CA TRP A 582 2.22 28.24 -54.23
C TRP A 582 3.55 29.02 -54.34
N ASP A 583 4.02 29.29 -55.56
CA ASP A 583 5.27 29.97 -55.85
C ASP A 583 5.26 31.47 -55.51
N TYR A 584 6.43 32.12 -55.56
CA TYR A 584 6.56 33.58 -55.41
C TYR A 584 6.84 34.33 -56.75
N ASP A 585 6.44 33.78 -57.91
CA ASP A 585 6.68 34.40 -59.24
C ASP A 585 5.79 35.63 -59.55
N ALA A 586 5.70 36.56 -58.59
CA ALA A 586 5.15 37.89 -58.77
C ALA A 586 6.07 38.84 -59.57
N GLY A 587 7.14 38.32 -60.18
CA GLY A 587 8.26 39.10 -60.71
C GLY A 587 9.11 39.72 -59.59
N HIS A 588 9.70 40.90 -59.85
CA HIS A 588 10.56 41.59 -58.90
C HIS A 588 9.78 42.01 -57.65
N SER A 589 9.97 41.26 -56.56
CA SER A 589 9.22 41.40 -55.33
C SER A 589 10.14 41.51 -54.11
N HIS A 590 9.65 42.25 -53.12
CA HIS A 590 10.29 42.46 -51.83
C HIS A 590 9.16 42.54 -50.81
N GLY A 591 9.27 41.81 -49.71
CA GLY A 591 8.27 41.85 -48.65
C GLY A 591 8.88 41.60 -47.29
N THR A 592 8.23 42.13 -46.27
CA THR A 592 8.76 42.15 -44.91
C THR A 592 7.68 41.87 -43.87
N ALA A 593 7.89 40.82 -43.06
CA ALA A 593 7.09 40.56 -41.87
C ALA A 593 7.84 41.10 -40.63
N PHE A 594 7.20 41.97 -39.86
CA PHE A 594 7.76 42.46 -38.59
C PHE A 594 7.06 41.81 -37.41
N SER A 595 7.78 41.59 -36.31
CA SER A 595 7.13 41.35 -35.01
C SER A 595 6.43 42.61 -34.50
N LYS A 596 5.70 42.50 -33.38
CA LYS A 596 5.49 43.64 -32.48
C LYS A 596 6.81 44.09 -31.83
N TRP A 597 6.80 45.22 -31.13
CA TRP A 597 7.91 45.57 -30.23
C TRP A 597 7.95 44.59 -29.06
N ILE A 598 9.16 44.15 -28.71
CA ILE A 598 9.47 43.15 -27.68
C ILE A 598 10.41 43.83 -26.69
N GLU A 599 10.03 43.91 -25.42
CA GLU A 599 10.89 44.45 -24.36
C GLU A 599 11.85 43.36 -23.89
N LEU A 600 13.14 43.50 -24.16
CA LEU A 600 14.16 42.54 -23.71
C LEU A 600 14.58 42.85 -22.27
N PRO A 601 14.73 41.82 -21.40
CA PRO A 601 15.30 42.00 -20.07
C PRO A 601 16.79 42.35 -20.15
N ASP A 602 17.35 42.80 -19.03
CA ASP A 602 18.81 42.82 -18.86
C ASP A 602 19.33 41.38 -18.80
N GLY A 603 20.46 41.12 -19.47
CA GLY A 603 21.06 39.79 -19.54
C GLY A 603 20.91 39.08 -20.90
N PRO A 604 21.09 37.76 -20.94
CA PRO A 604 21.16 36.96 -22.17
C PRO A 604 19.79 36.78 -22.83
N VAL A 605 19.75 36.87 -24.16
CA VAL A 605 18.51 36.72 -24.94
C VAL A 605 18.76 35.93 -26.21
N ALA A 606 17.92 34.92 -26.46
CA ALA A 606 17.97 34.08 -27.66
C ALA A 606 16.70 34.25 -28.51
N LEU A 607 16.85 34.17 -29.84
CA LEU A 607 15.76 33.94 -30.80
C LEU A 607 15.86 32.49 -31.31
N ALA A 608 14.72 31.82 -31.42
CA ALA A 608 14.54 30.59 -32.18
C ALA A 608 13.24 30.65 -33.01
N PHE A 609 13.20 29.98 -34.15
CA PHE A 609 11.98 29.79 -34.95
C PHE A 609 12.13 28.59 -35.88
N ASN A 610 11.00 28.04 -36.32
CA ASN A 610 10.94 26.93 -37.26
C ASN A 610 10.68 27.49 -38.67
N TYR A 611 11.26 26.90 -39.71
CA TYR A 611 11.14 27.40 -41.07
C TYR A 611 11.29 26.32 -42.15
N LEU A 612 10.72 26.57 -43.32
CA LEU A 612 10.91 25.77 -44.53
C LEU A 612 11.13 26.76 -45.68
N CYS A 613 12.19 26.59 -46.46
CA CYS A 613 12.59 27.57 -47.48
C CYS A 613 12.93 26.89 -48.79
N GLN A 614 12.42 27.43 -49.90
CA GLN A 614 12.80 27.10 -51.27
C GLN A 614 12.82 28.39 -52.10
N VAL A 615 14.01 28.92 -52.36
CA VAL A 615 14.25 30.10 -53.21
C VAL A 615 15.38 29.83 -54.21
N GLU A 616 15.60 30.70 -55.19
CA GLU A 616 16.47 30.39 -56.33
C GLU A 616 17.92 30.09 -55.89
N PRO A 617 18.50 28.93 -56.26
CA PRO A 617 19.86 28.58 -55.85
C PRO A 617 20.97 29.49 -56.40
N ALA A 618 20.78 30.12 -57.57
CA ALA A 618 21.86 30.83 -58.29
C ALA A 618 21.76 32.37 -58.28
N ALA A 619 20.59 32.94 -57.99
CA ALA A 619 20.46 34.38 -57.72
C ALA A 619 20.75 34.76 -56.26
N GLY A 620 21.00 36.07 -56.07
CA GLY A 620 21.24 36.69 -54.77
C GLY A 620 19.98 36.90 -53.93
N GLU A 621 18.93 36.11 -54.14
CA GLU A 621 17.76 36.10 -53.27
C GLU A 621 18.16 35.64 -51.88
N ASN A 622 17.91 36.47 -50.85
CA ASN A 622 18.37 36.20 -49.49
C ASN A 622 17.19 36.26 -48.51
N PRO A 623 16.63 35.13 -48.07
CA PRO A 623 15.89 35.07 -46.81
C PRO A 623 16.81 35.62 -45.70
N THR A 624 16.35 36.65 -45.00
CA THR A 624 17.15 37.41 -44.04
C THR A 624 16.32 37.73 -42.80
N VAL A 625 16.91 37.53 -41.61
CA VAL A 625 16.34 37.97 -40.32
C VAL A 625 17.15 39.14 -39.81
N LEU A 626 16.48 40.20 -39.36
CA LEU A 626 17.09 41.40 -38.80
C LEU A 626 16.40 41.84 -37.51
N VAL A 627 17.10 42.61 -36.70
CA VAL A 627 16.59 43.26 -35.49
C VAL A 627 16.80 44.79 -35.54
N SER A 628 15.91 45.54 -34.90
CA SER A 628 16.03 46.99 -34.73
C SER A 628 15.59 47.41 -33.33
N ASP A 629 16.37 48.28 -32.68
CA ASP A 629 16.09 48.88 -31.36
C ASP A 629 15.56 50.33 -31.47
N GLY A 630 14.95 50.67 -32.61
CA GLY A 630 14.43 52.01 -32.90
C GLY A 630 15.47 52.98 -33.50
N GLN A 631 16.72 52.57 -33.64
CA GLN A 631 17.74 53.32 -34.38
C GLN A 631 17.53 53.24 -35.90
N THR A 632 18.19 54.12 -36.66
CA THR A 632 18.00 54.30 -38.12
C THR A 632 18.52 53.16 -39.01
N THR A 633 19.08 52.10 -38.41
CA THR A 633 19.68 50.95 -39.10
C THR A 633 19.34 49.67 -38.35
N SER A 634 18.87 48.65 -39.07
CA SER A 634 18.70 47.29 -38.52
C SER A 634 20.02 46.52 -38.59
N THR A 635 20.22 45.60 -37.65
CA THR A 635 21.33 44.63 -37.65
C THR A 635 20.83 43.32 -38.23
N VAL A 636 21.58 42.70 -39.13
CA VAL A 636 21.28 41.33 -39.62
C VAL A 636 21.61 40.33 -38.51
N LEU A 637 20.70 39.40 -38.28
CA LEU A 637 20.88 38.25 -37.39
C LEU A 637 21.21 36.99 -38.18
N LEU A 638 20.47 36.71 -39.26
CA LEU A 638 20.61 35.51 -40.09
C LEU A 638 20.39 35.82 -41.57
N SER A 639 20.99 35.01 -42.45
CA SER A 639 20.86 35.12 -43.91
C SER A 639 21.21 33.79 -44.63
N LYS A 640 20.90 33.69 -45.93
CA LYS A 640 21.35 32.61 -46.86
C LYS A 640 22.86 32.28 -46.81
N PHE A 641 23.70 33.18 -46.30
CA PHE A 641 25.14 32.96 -46.16
C PHE A 641 25.56 32.53 -44.75
N ASP A 642 24.69 32.75 -43.76
CA ASP A 642 25.00 32.72 -42.33
C ASP A 642 23.72 32.48 -41.51
N GLY A 643 23.48 31.22 -41.10
CA GLY A 643 22.37 30.84 -40.22
C GLY A 643 21.00 30.54 -40.87
N LEU A 644 20.85 30.62 -42.19
CA LEU A 644 19.68 30.10 -42.93
C LEU A 644 20.11 29.38 -44.21
N ASP A 645 19.41 28.29 -44.53
CA ASP A 645 19.51 27.62 -45.83
C ASP A 645 18.40 28.11 -46.77
N ALA A 646 18.71 28.16 -48.07
CA ALA A 646 17.80 28.68 -49.11
C ALA A 646 16.96 27.60 -49.81
N ASP A 647 17.33 26.33 -49.65
CA ASP A 647 16.55 25.16 -50.03
C ASP A 647 16.67 24.14 -48.90
N THR A 648 15.59 23.92 -48.16
CA THR A 648 15.52 22.95 -47.05
C THR A 648 15.07 21.57 -47.52
N GLY A 649 15.09 21.29 -48.83
CA GLY A 649 14.66 20.03 -49.43
C GLY A 649 13.15 19.82 -49.48
N GLY A 650 12.37 20.74 -48.89
CA GLY A 650 10.94 20.59 -48.66
C GLY A 650 10.57 20.06 -47.27
N ASP A 651 11.55 20.00 -46.36
CA ASP A 651 11.38 19.68 -44.94
C ASP A 651 11.53 20.92 -44.04
N TRP A 652 10.98 20.84 -42.84
CA TRP A 652 11.08 21.89 -41.83
C TRP A 652 12.42 21.83 -41.07
N GLN A 653 12.96 23.00 -40.76
CA GLN A 653 14.26 23.22 -40.11
C GLN A 653 14.10 24.23 -38.96
N VAL A 654 15.10 24.29 -38.08
CA VAL A 654 15.16 25.26 -36.97
C VAL A 654 16.26 26.29 -37.25
N ALA A 655 15.97 27.56 -36.96
CA ALA A 655 16.91 28.67 -37.04
C ALA A 655 16.99 29.40 -35.69
N MET A 656 18.20 29.84 -35.31
CA MET A 656 18.46 30.47 -34.01
C MET A 656 19.42 31.66 -34.15
N ALA A 657 19.30 32.68 -33.28
CA ALA A 657 20.19 33.85 -33.28
C ALA A 657 20.35 34.47 -31.88
N ASP A 658 21.50 35.09 -31.63
CA ASP A 658 21.72 35.92 -30.44
C ASP A 658 20.96 37.25 -30.49
N LEU A 659 20.38 37.65 -29.36
CA LEU A 659 19.80 38.97 -29.11
C LEU A 659 20.44 39.67 -27.90
N THR A 660 21.41 39.05 -27.21
CA THR A 660 22.09 39.56 -26.00
C THR A 660 22.74 40.93 -26.25
N ALA A 661 23.24 41.19 -27.46
CA ALA A 661 23.73 42.52 -27.86
C ALA A 661 22.68 43.66 -27.78
N PHE A 662 21.40 43.33 -27.59
CA PHE A 662 20.25 44.25 -27.47
C PHE A 662 19.53 44.15 -26.12
N ALA A 663 20.09 43.42 -25.15
CA ALA A 663 19.57 43.31 -23.78
C ALA A 663 19.23 44.68 -23.15
N GLY A 664 18.17 44.70 -22.33
CA GLY A 664 17.65 45.90 -21.68
C GLY A 664 17.01 46.93 -22.63
N ARG A 665 16.60 46.53 -23.85
CA ARG A 665 15.99 47.41 -24.86
C ARG A 665 14.69 46.85 -25.42
N SER A 666 13.83 47.76 -25.88
CA SER A 666 12.73 47.45 -26.79
C SER A 666 13.29 47.18 -28.19
N VAL A 667 13.00 46.00 -28.76
CA VAL A 667 13.44 45.58 -30.10
C VAL A 667 12.27 45.16 -30.98
N ARG A 668 12.50 45.08 -32.29
CA ARG A 668 11.56 44.48 -33.24
C ARG A 668 12.31 43.62 -34.25
N LEU A 669 11.85 42.38 -34.41
CA LEU A 669 12.33 41.43 -35.41
C LEU A 669 11.73 41.75 -36.79
N ARG A 670 12.47 41.37 -37.83
CA ARG A 670 12.14 41.62 -39.23
C ARG A 670 12.59 40.43 -40.07
N PHE A 671 11.63 39.74 -40.67
CA PHE A 671 11.85 38.67 -41.64
C PHE A 671 11.63 39.24 -43.04
N GLU A 672 12.57 39.02 -43.94
CA GLU A 672 12.66 39.71 -45.21
C GLU A 672 13.12 38.78 -46.33
N LEU A 673 12.39 38.78 -47.44
CA LEU A 673 12.79 38.13 -48.68
C LEU A 673 12.66 39.12 -49.83
N ASN A 674 13.67 39.12 -50.70
CA ASN A 674 13.81 40.02 -51.84
C ASN A 674 14.35 39.21 -53.02
N THR A 675 13.62 39.20 -54.14
CA THR A 675 13.95 38.37 -55.31
C THR A 675 15.05 38.97 -56.19
N LEU A 676 15.40 40.24 -55.95
CA LEU A 676 16.27 41.12 -56.77
C LEU A 676 15.84 41.33 -58.23
N ASN A 677 15.01 40.44 -58.79
CA ASN A 677 14.74 40.29 -60.21
C ASN A 677 13.46 39.45 -60.45
N ALA A 678 13.21 39.08 -61.71
CA ALA A 678 11.97 38.45 -62.18
C ALA A 678 12.24 37.25 -63.12
N GLU A 679 13.35 36.55 -62.91
CA GLU A 679 13.75 35.33 -63.64
C GLU A 679 13.91 34.20 -62.59
N ALA A 680 13.33 33.02 -62.86
CA ALA A 680 13.43 31.81 -62.03
C ALA A 680 12.82 31.90 -60.60
N ASN A 681 11.73 32.65 -60.44
CA ASN A 681 11.00 32.78 -59.18
C ASN A 681 9.96 31.65 -58.93
N ASP A 682 9.98 30.56 -59.70
CA ASP A 682 8.99 29.46 -59.67
C ASP A 682 9.18 28.43 -58.54
N TYR A 683 9.78 28.87 -57.42
CA TYR A 683 9.99 28.11 -56.19
C TYR A 683 8.96 28.50 -55.11
N GLU A 684 8.76 27.64 -54.11
CA GLU A 684 7.66 27.75 -53.13
C GLU A 684 7.82 28.86 -52.08
N GLY A 685 8.99 29.47 -51.96
CA GLY A 685 9.23 30.61 -51.07
C GLY A 685 9.60 30.22 -49.65
N TRP A 686 9.13 30.99 -48.66
CA TRP A 686 9.61 30.86 -47.27
C TRP A 686 8.45 30.78 -46.27
N TYR A 687 8.36 29.67 -45.55
CA TYR A 687 7.47 29.44 -44.41
C TYR A 687 8.23 29.66 -43.10
N ILE A 688 7.55 30.24 -42.11
CA ILE A 688 8.07 30.59 -40.79
C ILE A 688 7.01 30.28 -39.74
N ASP A 689 7.43 29.65 -38.65
CA ASP A 689 6.58 29.26 -37.53
C ASP A 689 7.33 29.31 -36.18
N ASP A 690 6.61 29.10 -35.09
CA ASP A 690 7.14 28.92 -33.72
C ASP A 690 8.14 30.00 -33.26
N ILE A 691 7.93 31.27 -33.66
CA ILE A 691 8.89 32.36 -33.43
C ILE A 691 8.97 32.70 -31.93
N ALA A 692 9.99 32.18 -31.25
CA ALA A 692 10.18 32.29 -29.80
C ALA A 692 11.40 33.15 -29.45
N VAL A 693 11.23 34.11 -28.54
CA VAL A 693 12.33 34.88 -27.95
C VAL A 693 12.41 34.57 -26.47
N TRP A 694 13.59 34.20 -25.97
CA TRP A 694 13.83 33.70 -24.63
C TRP A 694 14.76 34.62 -23.84
N ALA A 695 14.44 34.84 -22.56
CA ALA A 695 15.44 35.24 -21.57
C ALA A 695 16.17 33.96 -21.16
N VAL A 696 17.51 33.96 -21.17
CA VAL A 696 18.33 32.80 -20.79
C VAL A 696 19.23 33.20 -19.62
N HIS A 697 19.57 32.27 -18.73
CA HIS A 697 20.02 32.61 -17.37
C HIS A 697 21.54 32.66 -17.13
N ASN A 698 22.39 32.71 -18.18
CA ASN A 698 23.76 33.26 -18.11
C ASN A 698 24.30 33.62 -19.52
N PRO A 699 25.32 34.50 -19.64
CA PRO A 699 25.73 35.09 -20.93
C PRO A 699 26.26 34.03 -21.90
N ILE A 700 25.48 33.79 -22.97
CA ILE A 700 25.80 32.83 -24.02
C ILE A 700 26.61 33.48 -25.11
N THR A 701 27.78 32.91 -25.40
CA THR A 701 28.55 33.21 -26.60
C THR A 701 28.20 32.20 -27.69
N PHE A 702 27.23 32.52 -28.56
CA PHE A 702 26.76 31.60 -29.62
C PHE A 702 27.80 31.39 -30.73
N ASP A 703 28.74 30.45 -30.54
CA ASP A 703 29.65 30.02 -31.60
C ASP A 703 28.88 29.10 -32.58
N THR A 704 28.54 29.65 -33.75
CA THR A 704 27.56 29.06 -34.67
C THR A 704 28.03 27.74 -35.28
N PHE A 705 27.36 26.63 -34.99
CA PHE A 705 27.60 25.35 -35.66
C PHE A 705 26.36 24.79 -36.37
N ARG A 706 26.59 24.35 -37.61
CA ARG A 706 25.59 23.75 -38.50
C ARG A 706 25.41 22.26 -38.17
N SER A 707 24.23 21.72 -38.43
CA SER A 707 24.10 20.27 -38.63
C SER A 707 25.00 19.84 -39.80
N LEU A 708 25.97 18.97 -39.54
CA LEU A 708 26.83 18.38 -40.55
C LEU A 708 26.84 16.86 -40.37
N ASN A 709 26.05 16.21 -41.23
CA ASN A 709 25.92 14.76 -41.44
C ASN A 709 25.19 14.01 -40.31
N HIS A 710 24.08 13.35 -40.68
CA HIS A 710 23.53 12.27 -39.88
C HIS A 710 24.47 11.06 -39.96
N ASN A 711 25.07 10.63 -38.84
CA ASN A 711 25.40 9.23 -38.55
C ASN A 711 26.08 9.02 -37.18
N SER A 712 25.93 7.82 -36.64
CA SER A 712 26.55 7.24 -35.43
C SER A 712 26.12 7.78 -34.04
N ASP A 713 25.94 6.84 -33.12
CA ASP A 713 25.44 7.02 -31.74
C ASP A 713 26.44 7.68 -30.76
N TYR A 714 27.40 8.45 -31.29
CA TYR A 714 28.44 9.15 -30.52
C TYR A 714 28.53 10.62 -30.98
N ARG A 715 27.52 11.43 -30.66
CA ARG A 715 27.51 12.86 -31.04
C ARG A 715 28.47 13.64 -30.13
N HIS A 716 29.65 14.00 -30.66
CA HIS A 716 30.68 14.76 -29.94
C HIS A 716 30.72 16.22 -30.44
N ALA A 717 30.16 17.14 -29.66
CA ALA A 717 30.25 18.58 -29.87
C ALA A 717 31.47 19.16 -29.11
N ILE A 718 32.01 20.30 -29.55
CA ILE A 718 33.04 21.04 -28.80
C ILE A 718 32.55 22.47 -28.60
N ALA A 719 32.22 22.79 -27.36
CA ALA A 719 31.95 24.13 -26.85
C ALA A 719 33.27 24.80 -26.43
N ARG A 720 33.28 26.13 -26.22
CA ARG A 720 34.49 26.90 -25.97
C ARG A 720 34.24 28.15 -25.12
N ILE A 721 34.18 27.92 -23.81
CA ILE A 721 34.16 28.91 -22.71
C ILE A 721 35.26 29.98 -22.91
N ASP A 722 34.89 31.14 -23.49
CA ASP A 722 35.84 32.17 -23.93
C ASP A 722 36.10 33.22 -22.84
N HIS A 723 35.18 33.36 -21.87
CA HIS A 723 35.37 34.16 -20.66
C HIS A 723 34.88 33.49 -19.37
N ARG A 724 34.93 34.20 -18.23
CA ARG A 724 34.52 33.67 -16.92
C ARG A 724 33.06 33.99 -16.65
N GLY A 725 32.28 32.98 -16.25
CA GLY A 725 30.82 33.06 -16.20
C GLY A 725 30.16 32.93 -17.58
N ASP A 726 30.91 32.45 -18.56
CA ASP A 726 30.46 32.15 -19.93
C ASP A 726 29.77 30.78 -19.96
N HIS A 727 28.63 30.69 -20.64
CA HIS A 727 27.77 29.51 -20.69
C HIS A 727 27.42 29.22 -22.15
N ASP A 728 28.02 28.19 -22.74
CA ASP A 728 27.72 27.81 -24.13
C ASP A 728 26.47 26.93 -24.18
N ALA A 729 25.63 27.09 -25.20
CA ALA A 729 24.43 26.27 -25.38
C ALA A 729 24.28 25.76 -26.82
N PHE A 730 23.81 24.52 -26.96
CA PHE A 730 23.51 23.87 -28.24
C PHE A 730 22.19 23.11 -28.18
N VAL A 731 21.53 22.94 -29.34
CA VAL A 731 20.31 22.12 -29.44
C VAL A 731 20.66 20.71 -29.91
N PHE A 732 20.03 19.73 -29.27
CA PHE A 732 20.15 18.30 -29.57
C PHE A 732 18.76 17.72 -29.84
N ASN A 733 18.61 16.97 -30.93
CA ASN A 733 17.39 16.26 -31.25
C ASN A 733 17.60 14.76 -30.98
N GLU A 734 16.68 14.14 -30.21
CA GLU A 734 16.63 12.71 -30.01
C GLU A 734 15.52 12.07 -30.85
N GLU A 735 15.91 11.05 -31.58
CA GLU A 735 15.09 10.29 -32.54
C GLU A 735 14.64 8.95 -31.92
N GLN A 736 15.33 8.48 -30.86
CA GLN A 736 15.03 7.23 -30.14
C GLN A 736 13.71 7.29 -29.36
N PHE A 737 12.69 6.55 -29.81
CA PHE A 737 11.44 6.37 -29.07
C PHE A 737 11.59 5.42 -27.87
N ASN A 738 11.25 5.90 -26.67
CA ASN A 738 11.12 5.10 -25.44
C ASN A 738 12.43 4.43 -24.97
N GLY A 739 13.57 5.11 -25.22
CA GLY A 739 14.92 4.78 -24.74
C GLY A 739 15.47 5.83 -23.76
N THR A 740 16.77 5.76 -23.45
CA THR A 740 17.47 6.74 -22.60
C THR A 740 18.79 7.18 -23.22
N PHE A 741 19.03 8.48 -23.28
CA PHE A 741 20.28 9.08 -23.76
C PHE A 741 21.04 9.75 -22.62
N THR A 742 22.36 9.78 -22.73
CA THR A 742 23.29 10.26 -21.71
C THR A 742 24.21 11.32 -22.29
N ILE A 743 24.17 12.52 -21.72
CA ILE A 743 25.01 13.67 -22.09
C ILE A 743 26.14 13.79 -21.06
N THR A 744 27.39 13.75 -21.51
CA THR A 744 28.60 13.89 -20.68
C THR A 744 29.45 15.05 -21.17
N ALA A 745 29.78 16.03 -20.32
CA ALA A 745 30.69 17.13 -20.68
C ALA A 745 32.10 16.91 -20.12
N THR A 746 33.13 17.15 -20.93
CA THR A 746 34.53 16.88 -20.56
C THR A 746 35.41 18.09 -20.87
N GLY A 747 36.41 18.37 -20.04
CA GLY A 747 37.32 19.49 -20.27
C GLY A 747 38.27 19.32 -21.46
N ASN A 748 38.22 18.23 -22.25
CA ASN A 748 39.03 18.00 -23.47
C ASN A 748 40.55 18.35 -23.40
N GLY A 749 41.17 18.32 -22.20
CA GLY A 749 42.56 18.75 -21.96
C GLY A 749 42.76 20.24 -21.63
N SER A 750 41.71 21.05 -21.70
CA SER A 750 41.55 22.39 -21.12
C SER A 750 41.63 22.35 -19.58
N PRO A 751 42.00 23.46 -18.90
CA PRO A 751 41.88 23.58 -17.44
C PRO A 751 40.45 23.83 -16.93
N VAL A 752 39.44 23.82 -17.80
CA VAL A 752 38.01 23.93 -17.43
C VAL A 752 37.53 22.70 -16.65
N ALA A 753 36.80 22.95 -15.57
CA ALA A 753 36.04 21.94 -14.83
C ALA A 753 34.58 22.03 -15.26
N PRO A 754 34.13 21.26 -16.27
CA PRO A 754 32.81 21.45 -16.85
C PRO A 754 31.69 21.11 -15.88
N ALA A 755 30.54 21.73 -16.12
CA ALA A 755 29.21 21.37 -15.64
C ALA A 755 28.23 21.44 -16.82
N LEU A 756 27.05 20.84 -16.70
CA LEU A 756 26.04 20.86 -17.75
C LEU A 756 24.58 20.84 -17.25
N ALA A 757 23.67 21.39 -18.05
CA ALA A 757 22.23 21.37 -17.84
C ALA A 757 21.50 21.02 -19.13
N VAL A 758 20.30 20.44 -19.02
CA VAL A 758 19.47 20.03 -20.15
C VAL A 758 18.02 20.47 -19.93
N TYR A 759 17.44 21.08 -20.95
CA TYR A 759 16.08 21.61 -20.97
C TYR A 759 15.31 20.99 -22.13
N ASP A 760 13.99 20.81 -21.97
CA ASP A 760 13.08 20.52 -23.07
C ASP A 760 12.95 21.78 -23.96
N TYR A 761 13.16 21.62 -25.28
CA TYR A 761 13.22 22.75 -26.21
C TYR A 761 11.87 23.44 -26.45
N LEU A 762 10.77 22.70 -26.37
CA LEU A 762 9.42 23.21 -26.69
C LEU A 762 8.80 23.98 -25.53
N THR A 763 9.05 23.52 -24.31
CA THR A 763 8.51 24.09 -23.05
C THR A 763 9.49 25.02 -22.35
N GLY A 764 10.80 24.82 -22.52
CA GLY A 764 11.85 25.47 -21.74
C GLY A 764 12.04 24.89 -20.34
N GLU A 765 11.41 23.76 -20.00
CA GLU A 765 11.56 23.12 -18.68
C GLU A 765 12.95 22.50 -18.51
N MET A 766 13.66 22.84 -17.43
CA MET A 766 14.95 22.23 -17.08
C MET A 766 14.73 20.80 -16.59
N LEU A 767 15.04 19.82 -17.44
CA LEU A 767 14.84 18.39 -17.17
C LEU A 767 15.87 17.83 -16.18
N ALA A 768 17.13 18.29 -16.27
CA ALA A 768 18.21 17.86 -15.40
C ALA A 768 19.40 18.83 -15.39
N MET A 769 20.24 18.72 -14.36
CA MET A 769 21.47 19.50 -14.19
C MET A 769 22.52 18.68 -13.43
N ASP A 770 23.77 18.70 -13.90
CA ASP A 770 24.96 18.24 -13.18
C ASP A 770 25.93 19.42 -13.05
N ALA A 771 26.05 19.95 -11.83
CA ALA A 771 26.86 21.10 -11.51
C ALA A 771 28.38 20.83 -11.46
N GLY A 772 28.84 19.65 -11.89
CA GLY A 772 30.23 19.23 -11.88
C GLY A 772 30.65 18.71 -10.49
N SER A 773 30.88 17.40 -10.38
CA SER A 773 31.05 16.71 -9.09
C SER A 773 32.25 17.16 -8.23
N GLY A 774 33.21 17.89 -8.81
CA GLY A 774 34.36 18.47 -8.10
C GLY A 774 35.43 17.46 -7.63
N ASP A 775 35.19 16.16 -7.76
CA ASP A 775 36.05 15.05 -7.33
C ASP A 775 36.74 14.31 -8.50
N GLY A 776 36.50 14.74 -9.74
CA GLY A 776 37.24 14.29 -10.93
C GLY A 776 36.45 13.39 -11.88
N GLY A 777 35.16 13.19 -11.64
CA GLY A 777 34.22 12.73 -12.68
C GLY A 777 34.03 13.77 -13.79
N ALA A 778 33.58 13.33 -14.95
CA ALA A 778 32.97 14.20 -15.94
C ALA A 778 31.47 14.36 -15.58
N PRO A 779 30.90 15.58 -15.56
CA PRO A 779 29.47 15.77 -15.35
C PRO A 779 28.66 14.98 -16.39
N CYS A 780 27.57 14.35 -15.93
CA CYS A 780 26.86 13.34 -16.68
C CYS A 780 25.35 13.34 -16.36
N ILE A 781 24.51 13.43 -17.39
CA ILE A 781 23.05 13.47 -17.27
C ILE A 781 22.44 12.40 -18.19
N THR A 782 21.66 11.49 -17.62
CA THR A 782 20.83 10.53 -18.38
C THR A 782 19.36 10.95 -18.33
N LEU A 783 18.72 11.03 -19.50
CA LEU A 783 17.29 11.34 -19.66
C LEU A 783 16.57 10.24 -20.45
N GLY A 784 15.28 10.06 -20.20
CA GLY A 784 14.42 9.14 -20.96
C GLY A 784 13.59 9.89 -22.00
N ASN A 785 13.68 9.48 -23.27
CA ASN A 785 12.84 10.04 -24.32
C ASN A 785 11.52 9.25 -24.42
N THR A 786 10.38 9.93 -24.32
CA THR A 786 9.04 9.33 -24.42
C THR A 786 8.33 9.61 -25.75
N GLY A 787 8.93 10.42 -26.62
CA GLY A 787 8.38 10.84 -27.91
C GLY A 787 9.19 10.33 -29.11
N LEU A 788 8.60 10.46 -30.30
CA LEU A 788 9.33 10.43 -31.56
C LEU A 788 9.71 11.88 -31.88
N TRP A 789 11.00 12.16 -32.09
CA TRP A 789 11.52 13.52 -32.35
C TRP A 789 11.31 14.51 -31.20
N ASN A 790 12.04 14.34 -30.10
CA ASN A 790 12.11 15.34 -29.03
C ASN A 790 13.36 16.21 -29.20
N SER A 791 13.21 17.54 -29.08
CA SER A 791 14.32 18.49 -29.07
C SER A 791 14.67 18.93 -27.65
N TYR A 792 15.96 19.12 -27.39
CA TYR A 792 16.52 19.51 -26.10
C TYR A 792 17.51 20.66 -26.28
N LEU A 793 17.50 21.62 -25.37
CA LEU A 793 18.58 22.60 -25.23
C LEU A 793 19.57 22.09 -24.19
N VAL A 794 20.87 22.08 -24.52
CA VAL A 794 21.95 21.64 -23.63
C VAL A 794 22.87 22.82 -23.38
N GLU A 795 23.16 23.10 -22.13
CA GLU A 795 23.99 24.21 -21.65
C GLU A 795 25.23 23.67 -20.94
N VAL A 796 26.41 24.25 -21.17
CA VAL A 796 27.69 23.86 -20.56
C VAL A 796 28.53 25.07 -20.13
N TRP A 797 29.19 24.96 -18.98
CA TRP A 797 30.00 26.05 -18.40
C TRP A 797 31.16 25.53 -17.54
N ASP A 798 32.08 26.42 -17.15
CA ASP A 798 33.09 26.12 -16.12
C ASP A 798 32.48 26.23 -14.72
N ALA A 799 32.27 25.10 -14.04
CA ALA A 799 31.67 24.99 -12.70
C ALA A 799 32.35 25.87 -11.63
N ALA A 800 33.60 26.26 -11.88
CA ALA A 800 34.40 27.09 -10.99
C ALA A 800 34.44 28.59 -11.37
N GLU A 801 33.85 29.00 -12.51
CA GLU A 801 33.91 30.35 -13.10
C GLU A 801 35.34 30.96 -13.18
N GLN A 802 36.35 30.12 -13.35
CA GLN A 802 37.76 30.47 -13.18
C GLN A 802 38.65 30.15 -14.37
N ALA A 803 38.28 29.19 -15.20
CA ALA A 803 39.00 28.80 -16.41
C ALA A 803 38.32 29.32 -17.68
N THR A 804 38.98 29.09 -18.82
CA THR A 804 38.53 29.40 -20.18
C THR A 804 39.16 28.39 -21.12
N GLY A 805 38.42 27.90 -22.12
CA GLY A 805 38.88 26.96 -23.13
C GLY A 805 37.87 25.85 -23.40
N ASP A 806 38.30 24.92 -24.26
CA ASP A 806 37.42 23.98 -24.95
C ASP A 806 36.77 22.94 -24.00
N VAL A 807 35.49 22.64 -24.21
CA VAL A 807 34.70 21.61 -23.52
C VAL A 807 34.13 20.65 -24.56
N GLY A 808 34.56 19.40 -24.54
CA GLY A 808 34.04 18.33 -25.40
C GLY A 808 32.81 17.69 -24.76
N VAL A 809 31.64 17.83 -25.39
CA VAL A 809 30.36 17.27 -24.93
C VAL A 809 30.01 16.07 -25.80
N LEU A 810 29.74 14.93 -25.15
CA LEU A 810 29.36 13.67 -25.79
C LEU A 810 27.90 13.34 -25.46
N VAL A 811 27.15 12.88 -26.46
CA VAL A 811 25.87 12.19 -26.27
C VAL A 811 26.00 10.73 -26.71
N ASP A 812 25.59 9.80 -25.84
CA ASP A 812 25.65 8.33 -25.98
C ASP A 812 24.30 7.73 -25.54
N GLY A 813 23.76 6.71 -26.22
CA GLY A 813 22.36 6.27 -26.09
C GLY A 813 22.16 4.77 -25.82
N GLU A 814 21.33 4.43 -24.82
CA GLU A 814 20.93 3.04 -24.54
C GLU A 814 19.93 2.54 -25.61
N ALA A 815 20.47 1.88 -26.64
CA ALA A 815 19.73 1.35 -27.77
C ALA A 815 18.64 0.33 -27.39
N ARG A 816 17.37 0.74 -27.50
CA ARG A 816 16.18 -0.14 -27.33
C ARG A 816 15.29 -0.14 -28.58
N PHE A 817 15.85 -0.63 -29.69
CA PHE A 817 15.22 -0.61 -31.02
C PHE A 817 13.82 -1.28 -31.08
N PRO A 818 12.83 -0.68 -31.77
CA PRO A 818 11.53 -1.29 -32.02
C PRO A 818 11.64 -2.40 -33.09
N THR A 819 11.83 -3.64 -32.65
CA THR A 819 12.08 -4.79 -33.54
C THR A 819 10.79 -5.49 -34.01
N LEU A 820 10.59 -5.54 -35.33
CA LEU A 820 9.44 -6.18 -35.96
C LEU A 820 9.49 -7.72 -35.78
N PRO A 821 8.44 -8.38 -35.27
CA PRO A 821 8.46 -9.82 -35.03
C PRO A 821 8.21 -10.64 -36.31
N ILE A 822 9.20 -11.45 -36.70
CA ILE A 822 9.00 -12.51 -37.69
C ILE A 822 8.30 -13.67 -36.97
N ALA A 823 7.01 -13.84 -37.20
CA ALA A 823 6.20 -14.86 -36.55
C ALA A 823 6.42 -16.23 -37.21
N LEU A 824 6.82 -17.22 -36.42
CA LEU A 824 6.96 -18.61 -36.86
C LEU A 824 5.63 -19.38 -36.72
N ASP A 825 5.35 -20.26 -37.69
CA ASP A 825 4.19 -21.14 -37.70
C ASP A 825 4.38 -22.38 -36.80
N ALA A 826 3.35 -23.24 -36.74
CA ALA A 826 3.40 -24.46 -35.94
C ALA A 826 4.36 -25.55 -36.47
N GLY A 827 4.93 -25.36 -37.67
CA GLY A 827 6.03 -26.15 -38.22
C GLY A 827 7.42 -25.56 -37.92
N GLY A 828 7.48 -24.30 -37.47
CA GLY A 828 8.72 -23.57 -37.18
C GLY A 828 9.10 -22.52 -38.22
N ARG A 829 8.21 -22.17 -39.16
CA ARG A 829 8.53 -21.38 -40.36
C ARG A 829 7.96 -19.98 -40.37
N GLY A 830 8.72 -19.00 -40.84
CA GLY A 830 8.29 -17.62 -40.98
C GLY A 830 8.84 -16.96 -42.25
N SER A 831 8.25 -15.82 -42.62
CA SER A 831 8.77 -14.92 -43.66
C SER A 831 8.37 -13.48 -43.32
N ILE A 832 9.22 -12.52 -43.69
CA ILE A 832 8.86 -11.11 -43.79
C ILE A 832 9.51 -10.49 -45.03
N VAL A 833 8.79 -9.55 -45.66
CA VAL A 833 9.25 -8.84 -46.86
C VAL A 833 9.25 -7.35 -46.55
N SER A 834 10.37 -6.67 -46.78
CA SER A 834 10.51 -5.23 -46.54
C SER A 834 11.06 -4.50 -47.76
N THR A 835 11.50 -3.24 -47.60
CA THR A 835 12.02 -2.39 -48.68
C THR A 835 13.06 -1.43 -48.12
N ILE A 836 14.33 -1.61 -48.53
CA ILE A 836 15.38 -0.61 -48.31
C ILE A 836 15.00 0.64 -49.11
N ASN A 837 14.59 1.69 -48.40
CA ASN A 837 13.95 2.88 -48.97
C ASN A 837 14.93 4.03 -49.28
N SER A 838 16.11 4.02 -48.66
CA SER A 838 17.23 4.93 -48.90
C SER A 838 18.56 4.21 -48.71
N ASN A 839 19.66 4.86 -49.10
CA ASN A 839 21.01 4.33 -48.91
C ASN A 839 21.45 4.28 -47.43
N GLU A 840 20.72 4.91 -46.51
CA GLU A 840 21.00 4.95 -45.07
C GLU A 840 19.96 4.14 -44.26
N ASP A 841 19.05 3.42 -44.94
CA ASP A 841 18.00 2.62 -44.32
C ASP A 841 18.54 1.32 -43.71
N THR A 842 18.06 0.99 -42.50
CA THR A 842 18.38 -0.24 -41.77
C THR A 842 17.14 -0.75 -41.06
N ASP A 843 16.66 -1.91 -41.48
CA ASP A 843 15.45 -2.57 -40.99
C ASP A 843 15.78 -3.50 -39.80
N TYR A 844 14.96 -3.46 -38.73
CA TYR A 844 15.21 -4.16 -37.47
C TYR A 844 14.12 -5.21 -37.16
N PHE A 845 14.51 -6.48 -37.02
CA PHE A 845 13.59 -7.60 -36.73
C PHE A 845 13.96 -8.38 -35.47
N ARG A 846 13.02 -9.21 -35.01
CA ARG A 846 13.25 -10.25 -34.01
C ARG A 846 12.58 -11.56 -34.40
N ILE A 847 13.23 -12.68 -34.09
CA ILE A 847 12.67 -14.02 -34.16
C ILE A 847 12.61 -14.59 -32.73
N GLN A 848 11.49 -15.20 -32.36
CA GLN A 848 11.41 -16.05 -31.19
C GLN A 848 11.43 -17.51 -31.63
N ALA A 849 12.43 -18.27 -31.16
CA ALA A 849 12.58 -19.67 -31.51
C ALA A 849 11.40 -20.52 -30.98
N PRO A 850 11.02 -21.62 -31.66
CA PRO A 850 9.93 -22.47 -31.21
C PRO A 850 10.18 -23.09 -29.82
N ALA A 851 9.12 -23.62 -29.20
CA ALA A 851 9.20 -24.28 -27.90
C ALA A 851 9.94 -25.65 -27.93
N GLN A 852 10.35 -26.10 -29.12
CA GLN A 852 10.90 -27.42 -29.40
C GLN A 852 12.45 -27.37 -29.52
N ALA A 853 13.15 -27.01 -28.45
CA ALA A 853 14.62 -26.98 -28.41
C ALA A 853 15.23 -28.33 -27.95
N PRO A 854 16.52 -28.62 -28.23
CA PRO A 854 17.47 -27.82 -29.02
C PRO A 854 17.29 -27.97 -30.54
N GLY A 855 17.83 -27.02 -31.31
CA GLY A 855 17.69 -27.03 -32.77
C GLY A 855 18.57 -26.05 -33.52
N VAL A 856 18.25 -25.85 -34.79
CA VAL A 856 18.83 -24.87 -35.72
C VAL A 856 17.71 -23.94 -36.17
N LEU A 857 17.97 -22.65 -36.13
CA LEU A 857 17.20 -21.65 -36.85
C LEU A 857 17.96 -21.34 -38.15
N GLU A 858 17.39 -21.76 -39.28
CA GLU A 858 17.88 -21.40 -40.60
C GLU A 858 17.22 -20.08 -41.01
N ILE A 859 18.02 -19.08 -41.35
CA ILE A 859 17.58 -17.75 -41.78
C ILE A 859 18.16 -17.51 -43.16
N VAL A 860 17.30 -17.29 -44.16
CA VAL A 860 17.71 -17.01 -45.54
C VAL A 860 17.34 -15.58 -45.90
N LEU A 861 18.31 -14.84 -46.43
CA LEU A 861 18.09 -13.52 -47.00
C LEU A 861 18.01 -13.63 -48.53
N HIS A 862 16.83 -13.34 -49.06
CA HIS A 862 16.56 -13.31 -50.49
C HIS A 862 16.53 -11.86 -51.00
N ASP A 863 17.39 -11.55 -51.96
CA ASP A 863 17.24 -10.33 -52.76
C ASP A 863 16.11 -10.53 -53.79
N LEU A 864 15.14 -9.61 -53.83
CA LEU A 864 14.02 -9.65 -54.78
C LEU A 864 14.19 -8.69 -55.97
N ASP A 865 15.14 -7.74 -55.90
CA ASP A 865 15.37 -6.70 -56.90
C ASP A 865 16.87 -6.68 -57.29
N VAL A 866 17.19 -7.19 -58.48
CA VAL A 866 18.48 -7.73 -58.99
C VAL A 866 19.81 -6.93 -58.82
N ASP A 867 19.81 -5.79 -58.14
CA ASP A 867 20.97 -4.95 -57.86
C ASP A 867 21.16 -4.69 -56.33
N LEU A 868 20.41 -5.32 -55.42
CA LEU A 868 20.44 -5.02 -53.97
C LEU A 868 21.58 -5.75 -53.21
N ARG A 869 22.60 -5.00 -52.79
CA ARG A 869 23.70 -5.51 -51.95
C ARG A 869 23.35 -5.44 -50.47
N THR A 870 22.44 -6.30 -50.01
CA THR A 870 22.03 -6.32 -48.59
C THR A 870 23.08 -6.96 -47.67
N ARG A 871 23.12 -6.48 -46.42
CA ARG A 871 23.88 -7.09 -45.31
C ARG A 871 22.92 -7.44 -44.19
N LEU A 872 22.93 -8.72 -43.77
CA LEU A 872 22.23 -9.20 -42.58
C LEU A 872 23.21 -9.38 -41.42
N GLN A 873 22.85 -8.92 -40.23
CA GLN A 873 23.54 -9.20 -38.98
C GLN A 873 22.58 -9.83 -37.97
N VAL A 874 23.06 -10.71 -37.09
CA VAL A 874 22.23 -11.38 -36.07
C VAL A 874 22.89 -11.39 -34.69
N TRP A 875 22.09 -11.15 -33.65
CA TRP A 875 22.46 -11.17 -32.23
C TRP A 875 21.50 -12.05 -31.42
N ARG A 876 21.93 -12.44 -30.21
CA ARG A 876 21.19 -13.30 -29.27
C ARG A 876 21.08 -12.60 -27.90
N GLY A 877 19.86 -12.40 -27.40
CA GLY A 877 19.62 -11.68 -26.14
C GLY A 877 19.69 -10.14 -26.25
N GLN A 878 19.59 -9.42 -25.12
CA GLN A 878 19.81 -7.96 -25.10
C GLN A 878 21.28 -7.66 -25.46
N ALA A 879 21.51 -6.59 -26.23
CA ALA A 879 22.76 -6.39 -26.96
C ALA A 879 23.85 -5.70 -26.12
N ASP A 880 24.98 -6.38 -25.94
CA ASP A 880 26.22 -5.87 -25.34
C ASP A 880 27.48 -6.53 -25.98
N ALA A 881 27.34 -7.04 -27.21
CA ALA A 881 28.39 -7.81 -27.89
C ALA A 881 28.33 -7.67 -29.42
N ALA A 882 29.44 -8.01 -30.08
CA ALA A 882 29.53 -8.13 -31.53
C ALA A 882 28.49 -9.14 -32.07
N PRO A 883 27.99 -8.98 -33.32
CA PRO A 883 27.03 -9.89 -33.92
C PRO A 883 27.55 -11.34 -33.94
N GLU A 884 26.68 -12.29 -33.58
CA GLU A 884 27.00 -13.73 -33.56
C GLU A 884 27.14 -14.29 -34.98
N ALA A 885 26.42 -13.69 -35.95
CA ALA A 885 26.56 -14.00 -37.37
C ALA A 885 26.36 -12.76 -38.25
N VAL A 886 26.97 -12.76 -39.44
CA VAL A 886 26.84 -11.73 -40.48
C VAL A 886 26.84 -12.40 -41.86
N ALA A 887 25.95 -11.98 -42.74
CA ALA A 887 25.84 -12.39 -44.15
C ALA A 887 25.74 -11.17 -45.08
N HIS A 888 26.12 -11.33 -46.35
CA HIS A 888 26.16 -10.24 -47.35
C HIS A 888 25.78 -10.78 -48.73
N THR A 889 24.70 -10.29 -49.36
CA THR A 889 24.26 -10.75 -50.69
C THR A 889 25.10 -10.10 -51.80
N GLU A 890 26.23 -10.71 -52.17
CA GLU A 890 27.01 -10.22 -53.32
C GLU A 890 26.43 -10.68 -54.67
N MET A 891 25.95 -11.94 -54.80
CA MET A 891 25.19 -12.46 -55.96
C MET A 891 24.37 -13.72 -55.62
N GLY A 892 23.27 -13.59 -54.86
CA GLY A 892 22.30 -14.66 -54.60
C GLY A 892 21.78 -14.71 -53.17
N ASP A 893 20.91 -15.69 -52.89
CA ASP A 893 20.37 -15.97 -51.56
C ASP A 893 21.49 -16.40 -50.59
N GLU A 894 21.54 -15.80 -49.40
CA GLU A 894 22.52 -16.11 -48.35
C GLU A 894 21.85 -16.78 -47.13
N VAL A 895 22.49 -17.79 -46.56
CA VAL A 895 21.92 -18.67 -45.53
C VAL A 895 22.75 -18.63 -44.24
N LEU A 896 22.08 -18.37 -43.11
CA LEU A 896 22.66 -18.43 -41.76
C LEU A 896 21.99 -19.55 -40.94
N HIS A 897 22.79 -20.42 -40.34
CA HIS A 897 22.33 -21.47 -39.43
C HIS A 897 22.73 -21.14 -37.99
N LEU A 898 21.75 -20.88 -37.11
CA LEU A 898 21.99 -20.48 -35.72
C LEU A 898 21.52 -21.55 -34.72
N PRO A 899 22.35 -21.99 -33.76
CA PRO A 899 21.95 -23.01 -32.80
C PRO A 899 21.00 -22.42 -31.74
N VAL A 900 19.79 -22.99 -31.65
CA VAL A 900 18.80 -22.71 -30.60
C VAL A 900 19.09 -23.60 -29.41
N ARG A 901 19.51 -22.98 -28.30
CA ARG A 901 19.95 -23.65 -27.07
C ARG A 901 18.78 -23.93 -26.13
N GLN A 902 17.74 -23.09 -26.15
CA GLN A 902 16.60 -23.20 -25.22
C GLN A 902 15.25 -22.83 -25.87
N PRO A 903 14.11 -23.36 -25.35
CA PRO A 903 12.78 -23.03 -25.86
C PRO A 903 12.48 -21.53 -25.77
N GLY A 904 11.98 -20.91 -26.84
CA GLY A 904 11.58 -19.49 -26.82
C GLY A 904 12.74 -18.48 -26.82
N GLU A 905 13.96 -18.90 -27.14
CA GLU A 905 15.15 -18.04 -27.27
C GLU A 905 14.93 -16.93 -28.31
N LEU A 906 15.49 -15.74 -28.04
CA LEU A 906 15.28 -14.54 -28.86
C LEU A 906 16.54 -14.18 -29.66
N PHE A 907 16.33 -14.03 -30.97
CA PHE A 907 17.32 -13.54 -31.93
C PHE A 907 16.87 -12.18 -32.48
N TYR A 908 17.82 -11.25 -32.63
CA TYR A 908 17.60 -9.92 -33.19
C TYR A 908 18.37 -9.79 -34.50
N LEU A 909 17.75 -9.25 -35.53
CA LEU A 909 18.30 -9.17 -36.89
C LEU A 909 18.30 -7.70 -37.34
N THR A 910 19.32 -7.30 -38.11
CA THR A 910 19.28 -6.06 -38.90
C THR A 910 19.58 -6.35 -40.37
N VAL A 911 18.88 -5.68 -41.29
CA VAL A 911 19.19 -5.68 -42.73
C VAL A 911 19.41 -4.25 -43.22
N ALA A 912 20.52 -4.01 -43.92
CA ALA A 912 20.90 -2.69 -44.46
C ALA A 912 21.50 -2.81 -45.86
N ASP A 913 21.60 -1.70 -46.60
CA ASP A 913 22.47 -1.60 -47.79
C ASP A 913 23.96 -1.72 -47.36
N HIS A 914 24.74 -2.50 -48.11
CA HIS A 914 26.16 -2.73 -47.88
C HIS A 914 27.06 -1.77 -48.69
N ASP A 915 26.58 -1.16 -49.78
CA ASP A 915 27.35 -0.22 -50.59
C ASP A 915 26.69 1.14 -50.87
N PHE A 916 25.59 1.43 -50.18
CA PHE A 916 24.97 2.76 -50.06
C PHE A 916 24.58 3.34 -51.43
N SER A 917 24.02 2.51 -52.31
CA SER A 917 23.83 2.86 -53.73
C SER A 917 22.49 2.47 -54.36
N ALA A 918 21.62 1.74 -53.65
CA ALA A 918 20.35 1.23 -54.20
C ALA A 918 19.15 1.39 -53.25
N SER A 919 17.95 1.17 -53.79
CA SER A 919 16.68 1.08 -53.05
C SER A 919 15.81 0.01 -53.70
N GLY A 920 15.17 -0.84 -52.91
CA GLY A 920 14.46 -2.03 -53.42
C GLY A 920 14.13 -3.05 -52.35
N ARG A 921 13.62 -4.21 -52.75
CA ARG A 921 12.92 -5.16 -51.87
C ARG A 921 13.73 -6.41 -51.60
N TYR A 922 13.60 -6.93 -50.39
CA TYR A 922 14.18 -8.20 -49.96
C TYR A 922 13.18 -8.98 -49.09
N GLU A 923 13.38 -10.30 -48.99
CA GLU A 923 12.61 -11.20 -48.13
C GLU A 923 13.55 -11.94 -47.17
N ILE A 924 13.22 -11.99 -45.89
CA ILE A 924 13.83 -12.90 -44.93
C ILE A 924 12.90 -14.08 -44.77
N THR A 925 13.33 -15.29 -45.15
CA THR A 925 12.65 -16.52 -44.74
C THR A 925 13.35 -17.18 -43.56
N VAL A 926 12.59 -17.93 -42.77
CA VAL A 926 13.07 -18.61 -41.58
C VAL A 926 12.46 -20.01 -41.52
N ASP A 927 13.29 -21.03 -41.26
CA ASP A 927 12.85 -22.39 -40.94
C ASP A 927 13.54 -22.87 -39.65
N PHE A 928 12.90 -23.78 -38.92
CA PHE A 928 13.44 -24.32 -37.67
C PHE A 928 13.54 -25.84 -37.74
N HIS A 929 14.72 -26.35 -37.44
CA HIS A 929 15.07 -27.77 -37.57
C HIS A 929 15.56 -28.33 -36.24
N LEU A 930 15.09 -29.52 -35.87
CA LEU A 930 15.52 -30.19 -34.64
C LEU A 930 16.92 -30.81 -34.84
N ARG A 931 17.88 -30.41 -34.01
CA ARG A 931 19.21 -31.06 -33.96
C ARG A 931 19.02 -32.48 -33.42
N ARG A 932 19.58 -33.47 -34.11
CA ARG A 932 19.60 -34.86 -33.64
C ARG A 932 20.74 -35.02 -32.66
N ALA A 933 20.44 -35.40 -31.42
CA ALA A 933 21.47 -35.48 -30.38
C ALA A 933 22.58 -36.49 -30.76
N GLY A 934 23.82 -36.02 -30.95
CA GLY A 934 24.96 -36.81 -31.40
C GLY A 934 25.31 -36.72 -32.90
N ASP A 935 24.46 -36.09 -33.70
CA ASP A 935 24.65 -35.79 -35.13
C ASP A 935 25.46 -34.48 -35.26
N ALA A 936 26.73 -34.55 -35.69
CA ALA A 936 27.70 -33.46 -35.66
C ALA A 936 27.84 -32.74 -36.99
N ASP A 937 27.81 -33.45 -38.12
CA ASP A 937 27.87 -32.83 -39.44
C ASP A 937 26.48 -32.50 -40.04
N GLU A 938 25.42 -32.82 -39.30
CA GLU A 938 24.02 -32.42 -39.54
C GLU A 938 23.38 -33.09 -40.78
N ASP A 939 23.91 -34.25 -41.20
CA ASP A 939 23.41 -35.09 -42.31
C ASP A 939 22.06 -35.77 -41.99
N GLY A 940 21.75 -35.96 -40.69
CA GLY A 940 20.50 -36.53 -40.21
C GLY A 940 20.56 -37.99 -39.75
N ASP A 941 21.73 -38.65 -39.76
CA ASP A 941 21.99 -39.85 -38.95
C ASP A 941 22.94 -39.66 -37.74
N VAL A 942 23.61 -40.70 -37.24
CA VAL A 942 24.56 -40.63 -36.11
C VAL A 942 25.53 -41.81 -36.26
N ASP A 943 26.75 -41.55 -36.72
CA ASP A 943 27.67 -42.55 -37.29
C ASP A 943 29.12 -42.39 -36.75
N LEU A 944 30.06 -43.11 -37.36
CA LEU A 944 31.49 -42.99 -37.10
C LEU A 944 32.07 -41.61 -37.45
N ASP A 945 31.50 -40.89 -38.42
CA ASP A 945 32.05 -39.58 -38.81
C ASP A 945 31.72 -38.48 -37.78
N ASP A 946 30.56 -38.52 -37.11
CA ASP A 946 30.28 -37.73 -35.90
C ASP A 946 31.21 -38.09 -34.74
N PHE A 947 31.44 -39.39 -34.55
CA PHE A 947 32.38 -39.85 -33.53
C PHE A 947 33.82 -39.38 -33.86
N VAL A 948 34.15 -39.18 -35.13
CA VAL A 948 35.41 -38.58 -35.58
C VAL A 948 35.44 -37.08 -35.31
N ALA A 949 34.32 -36.35 -35.42
CA ALA A 949 34.22 -34.94 -35.00
C ALA A 949 34.46 -34.78 -33.49
N LEU A 950 33.64 -35.42 -32.65
CA LEU A 950 33.77 -35.38 -31.19
C LEU A 950 35.17 -35.80 -30.72
N LYS A 951 35.71 -36.89 -31.29
CA LYS A 951 37.03 -37.39 -30.90
C LYS A 951 38.18 -36.48 -31.31
N GLN A 952 38.03 -35.67 -32.37
CA GLN A 952 39.08 -34.72 -32.77
C GLN A 952 39.19 -33.54 -31.80
N ASN A 953 38.06 -33.10 -31.22
CA ASN A 953 38.00 -31.93 -30.34
C ASN A 953 37.87 -32.30 -28.85
N PHE A 954 37.92 -33.58 -28.48
CA PHE A 954 37.76 -34.06 -27.11
C PHE A 954 38.74 -33.37 -26.13
N GLY A 955 38.20 -32.62 -25.16
CA GLY A 955 38.93 -31.77 -24.23
C GLY A 955 39.13 -30.31 -24.69
N ALA A 956 38.49 -29.89 -25.78
CA ALA A 956 38.39 -28.48 -26.17
C ALA A 956 37.40 -27.71 -25.29
N ALA A 957 37.57 -26.39 -25.25
CA ALA A 957 36.66 -25.42 -24.68
C ALA A 957 36.33 -24.37 -25.74
N ASP A 958 35.24 -23.61 -25.53
CA ASP A 958 34.58 -22.77 -26.52
C ASP A 958 34.18 -23.55 -27.79
N ALA A 959 33.78 -24.82 -27.58
CA ALA A 959 33.44 -25.76 -28.65
C ALA A 959 32.03 -25.54 -29.22
N ALA A 960 31.85 -25.93 -30.47
CA ALA A 960 30.55 -25.96 -31.16
C ALA A 960 29.99 -27.39 -31.27
N TRP A 961 28.70 -27.50 -31.56
CA TRP A 961 28.02 -28.78 -31.77
C TRP A 961 28.67 -29.65 -32.87
N SER A 962 29.07 -29.04 -33.99
CA SER A 962 29.80 -29.72 -35.07
C SER A 962 31.26 -30.06 -34.75
N GLN A 963 31.74 -29.67 -33.57
CA GLN A 963 32.99 -30.16 -32.98
C GLN A 963 32.75 -31.29 -31.96
N GLY A 964 31.49 -31.55 -31.59
CA GLY A 964 31.06 -32.62 -30.69
C GLY A 964 30.54 -32.18 -29.32
N ASP A 965 30.24 -30.91 -29.11
CA ASP A 965 29.51 -30.42 -27.92
C ASP A 965 27.99 -30.64 -28.12
N PHE A 966 27.47 -31.75 -27.60
CA PHE A 966 26.10 -32.21 -27.80
C PHE A 966 25.15 -31.90 -26.63
N ASP A 967 25.65 -31.34 -25.52
CA ASP A 967 24.81 -30.78 -24.45
C ASP A 967 24.77 -29.23 -24.43
N GLY A 968 25.70 -28.57 -25.14
CA GLY A 968 25.80 -27.12 -25.24
C GLY A 968 26.58 -26.47 -24.09
N SER A 969 27.40 -27.23 -23.37
CA SER A 969 28.25 -26.77 -22.25
C SER A 969 29.40 -25.85 -22.68
N GLY A 970 29.75 -25.83 -23.97
CA GLY A 970 30.94 -25.18 -24.51
C GLY A 970 32.21 -26.02 -24.39
N THR A 971 32.11 -27.29 -23.97
CA THR A 971 33.26 -28.20 -23.79
C THR A 971 32.96 -29.59 -24.31
N VAL A 972 33.87 -30.21 -25.05
CA VAL A 972 33.68 -31.59 -25.56
C VAL A 972 34.27 -32.61 -24.58
N ASP A 973 33.43 -33.35 -23.84
CA ASP A 973 33.89 -34.35 -22.88
C ASP A 973 33.16 -35.72 -22.90
N LEU A 974 33.17 -36.44 -21.77
CA LEU A 974 32.55 -37.75 -21.62
C LEU A 974 31.02 -37.72 -21.67
N ASP A 975 30.38 -36.62 -21.26
CA ASP A 975 28.91 -36.54 -21.27
C ASP A 975 28.37 -36.35 -22.70
N ASP A 976 29.07 -35.61 -23.57
CA ASP A 976 28.83 -35.61 -25.03
C ASP A 976 29.03 -36.99 -25.65
N PHE A 977 30.10 -37.68 -25.26
CA PHE A 977 30.36 -39.03 -25.74
C PHE A 977 29.25 -40.00 -25.27
N VAL A 978 28.62 -39.73 -24.13
CA VAL A 978 27.44 -40.46 -23.66
C VAL A 978 26.19 -40.11 -24.48
N ILE A 979 26.03 -38.88 -24.96
CA ILE A 979 24.93 -38.46 -25.85
C ILE A 979 25.07 -39.09 -27.24
N LEU A 980 26.22 -38.95 -27.89
CA LEU A 980 26.48 -39.57 -29.20
C LEU A 980 26.31 -41.10 -29.13
N LYS A 981 26.89 -41.74 -28.11
CA LYS A 981 26.77 -43.20 -27.92
C LYS A 981 25.33 -43.68 -27.66
N GLN A 982 24.46 -42.83 -27.12
CA GLN A 982 23.05 -43.18 -26.92
C GLN A 982 22.26 -43.20 -28.24
N ASN A 983 22.65 -42.37 -29.21
CA ASN A 983 21.94 -42.21 -30.48
C ASN A 983 22.64 -42.92 -31.67
N PHE A 984 23.87 -43.40 -31.49
CA PHE A 984 24.69 -44.07 -32.51
C PHE A 984 23.93 -45.15 -33.31
N GLY A 985 23.84 -44.95 -34.62
CA GLY A 985 23.11 -45.74 -35.60
C GLY A 985 21.66 -45.31 -35.84
N ALA A 986 21.25 -44.11 -35.41
CA ALA A 986 19.88 -43.60 -35.57
C ALA A 986 19.74 -42.63 -36.74
N ALA A 987 19.29 -43.13 -37.90
CA ALA A 987 19.00 -42.33 -39.08
C ALA A 987 17.62 -41.63 -39.10
N ALA A 988 17.50 -40.62 -39.95
CA ALA A 988 16.23 -40.00 -40.31
C ALA A 988 15.32 -40.95 -41.09
N ALA A 989 14.02 -40.93 -40.76
CA ALA A 989 13.03 -41.71 -41.50
C ALA A 989 12.67 -40.99 -42.81
N VAL A 990 13.23 -41.48 -43.93
CA VAL A 990 13.08 -40.91 -45.29
C VAL A 990 11.65 -40.46 -45.59
N ARG A 991 11.41 -39.15 -45.52
CA ARG A 991 10.23 -38.50 -46.10
C ARG A 991 10.54 -38.21 -47.56
N GLY A 992 9.99 -39.01 -48.46
CA GLY A 992 10.18 -38.84 -49.90
C GLY A 992 9.56 -37.53 -50.42
N ASP A 993 10.11 -37.05 -51.54
CA ASP A 993 9.75 -35.80 -52.19
C ASP A 993 8.24 -35.58 -52.37
N ARG A 994 7.84 -34.30 -52.40
CA ARG A 994 7.19 -33.78 -53.60
C ARG A 994 7.22 -32.26 -53.73
N ALA A 995 7.97 -31.80 -54.73
CA ALA A 995 7.55 -30.64 -55.52
C ALA A 995 6.25 -30.97 -56.30
N ASP A 996 5.59 -29.91 -56.80
CA ASP A 996 4.42 -29.91 -57.67
C ASP A 996 3.14 -30.63 -57.17
N LEU A 997 2.08 -29.84 -57.00
CA LEU A 997 0.97 -29.85 -57.97
C LEU A 997 -0.02 -28.69 -57.78
N LEU A 998 0.16 -27.63 -58.57
CA LEU A 998 -0.94 -26.75 -58.94
C LEU A 998 -1.79 -27.41 -60.06
N THR A 999 -3.10 -27.17 -60.03
CA THR A 999 -4.08 -27.28 -61.13
C THR A 999 -4.29 -28.63 -61.87
N GLU A 1000 -5.54 -29.10 -61.82
CA GLU A 1000 -6.32 -29.88 -62.81
C GLU A 1000 -5.63 -30.96 -63.69
N THR A 1001 -6.13 -32.20 -63.77
CA THR A 1001 -7.45 -32.48 -64.38
C THR A 1001 -7.95 -33.94 -64.17
N ARG A 1002 -9.27 -34.08 -64.01
CA ARG A 1002 -10.17 -35.20 -64.44
C ARG A 1002 -9.73 -36.68 -64.39
N GLY A 1003 -10.46 -37.45 -63.57
CA GLY A 1003 -11.04 -38.77 -63.91
C GLY A 1003 -10.11 -39.99 -63.92
N ASP A 1004 -10.58 -41.22 -63.70
CA ASP A 1004 -11.90 -41.69 -63.25
C ASP A 1004 -11.75 -43.09 -62.59
N GLU A 1005 -12.83 -43.55 -61.96
CA GLU A 1005 -13.28 -44.93 -61.68
C GLU A 1005 -12.42 -46.17 -62.11
N ALA A 1006 -12.39 -47.32 -61.39
CA ALA A 1006 -13.04 -47.72 -60.13
C ALA A 1006 -12.67 -49.17 -59.64
N LEU A 1007 -12.94 -49.44 -58.35
CA LEU A 1007 -13.52 -50.68 -57.73
C LEU A 1007 -12.85 -52.10 -57.77
N HIS A 1008 -13.12 -52.85 -56.67
CA HIS A 1008 -13.22 -54.34 -56.49
C HIS A 1008 -11.92 -55.20 -56.47
N ALA A 1009 -11.47 -55.89 -55.39
CA ALA A 1009 -12.10 -56.75 -54.36
C ALA A 1009 -12.86 -58.00 -54.89
N PRO A 1010 -13.04 -59.13 -54.16
CA PRO A 1010 -12.31 -59.79 -53.03
C PRO A 1010 -12.07 -61.31 -53.37
N PRO A 1011 -12.31 -62.40 -52.58
CA PRO A 1011 -12.34 -62.69 -51.11
C PRO A 1011 -11.63 -64.02 -50.64
N ALA A 1012 -11.81 -64.40 -49.35
CA ALA A 1012 -11.89 -65.78 -48.76
C ALA A 1012 -10.61 -66.61 -48.40
N VAL A 1013 -10.58 -67.58 -47.44
CA VAL A 1013 -11.29 -67.76 -46.12
C VAL A 1013 -10.70 -68.91 -45.22
N ARG A 1014 -10.82 -68.80 -43.86
CA ARG A 1014 -10.85 -69.84 -42.77
C ARG A 1014 -9.60 -70.60 -42.18
N ARG A 1015 -9.40 -70.37 -40.85
CA ARG A 1015 -9.26 -71.33 -39.69
C ARG A 1015 -7.98 -72.21 -39.56
N ILE A 1016 -7.48 -72.56 -38.35
CA ILE A 1016 -8.08 -73.43 -37.29
C ILE A 1016 -7.50 -73.18 -35.85
N ARG A 1017 -8.37 -73.10 -34.81
CA ARG A 1017 -8.34 -73.56 -33.36
C ARG A 1017 -6.99 -73.62 -32.58
N ARG A 1018 -6.85 -73.40 -31.23
CA ARG A 1018 -7.67 -73.30 -29.96
C ARG A 1018 -6.71 -72.70 -28.85
N ARG A 1019 -6.87 -72.54 -27.51
CA ARG A 1019 -7.79 -72.73 -26.33
C ARG A 1019 -7.15 -71.89 -25.15
N LEU A 1020 -7.64 -71.69 -23.90
CA LEU A 1020 -8.93 -71.32 -23.25
C LEU A 1020 -8.75 -71.30 -21.69
N ILE A 1021 -9.49 -70.46 -20.92
CA ILE A 1021 -9.61 -70.38 -19.41
C ILE A 1021 -8.49 -69.57 -18.70
N ARG A 1022 -8.67 -68.60 -17.76
CA ARG A 1022 -9.77 -67.74 -17.14
C ARG A 1022 -9.08 -66.54 -16.40
N THR A 1023 -9.67 -65.51 -15.74
CA THR A 1023 -11.07 -65.12 -15.36
C THR A 1023 -11.36 -63.65 -15.81
N GLY A 1024 -11.95 -62.62 -15.17
CA GLY A 1024 -12.67 -62.34 -13.88
C GLY A 1024 -11.85 -61.54 -12.83
N ALA A 1025 -12.35 -60.51 -12.11
CA ALA A 1025 -13.68 -59.85 -12.07
C ALA A 1025 -13.63 -58.35 -11.60
N ALA A 1026 -14.62 -57.83 -10.84
CA ALA A 1026 -14.83 -56.41 -10.42
C ALA A 1026 -15.50 -56.34 -8.99
N PRO A 1027 -15.93 -55.20 -8.35
CA PRO A 1027 -16.12 -53.80 -8.83
C PRO A 1027 -15.85 -52.61 -7.84
N SER A 1028 -16.15 -51.38 -8.32
CA SER A 1028 -16.53 -50.12 -7.59
C SER A 1028 -15.45 -49.20 -6.95
N PRO A 1029 -15.73 -47.87 -6.76
CA PRO A 1029 -14.71 -46.84 -6.46
C PRO A 1029 -14.84 -46.10 -5.11
N ALA A 1030 -13.74 -45.55 -4.56
CA ALA A 1030 -13.76 -44.65 -3.38
C ALA A 1030 -12.46 -43.83 -3.12
N LEU A 1031 -12.63 -42.58 -2.65
CA LEU A 1031 -11.87 -41.85 -1.60
C LEU A 1031 -10.40 -41.35 -1.75
N ARG A 1032 -10.10 -40.26 -1.02
CA ARG A 1032 -8.79 -39.73 -0.53
C ARG A 1032 -8.63 -40.16 0.98
N PRO A 1033 -7.64 -39.72 1.81
CA PRO A 1033 -6.42 -38.89 1.64
C PRO A 1033 -5.15 -39.43 2.40
N ALA A 1034 -4.18 -38.54 2.69
CA ALA A 1034 -3.19 -38.52 3.82
C ALA A 1034 -1.69 -38.89 3.62
N ASP A 1035 -0.85 -37.93 4.05
CA ASP A 1035 0.45 -37.93 4.78
C ASP A 1035 1.70 -38.77 4.39
N LEU A 1036 2.90 -38.14 4.42
CA LEU A 1036 3.89 -38.32 5.51
C LEU A 1036 5.03 -37.26 5.54
N LEU A 1037 5.94 -37.36 6.52
CA LEU A 1037 6.84 -36.29 7.03
C LEU A 1037 8.26 -36.82 7.36
N ALA A 1038 9.33 -36.03 7.12
CA ALA A 1038 10.69 -36.20 7.69
C ALA A 1038 11.61 -34.99 7.35
N THR A 1039 12.80 -34.75 7.94
CA THR A 1039 13.26 -34.71 9.37
C THR A 1039 14.64 -34.02 9.44
N LEU A 1040 14.89 -33.07 10.36
CA LEU A 1040 16.24 -32.58 10.74
C LEU A 1040 16.35 -32.35 12.26
N ARG A 1041 17.60 -32.28 12.79
CA ARG A 1041 17.95 -32.01 14.20
C ARG A 1041 19.18 -31.08 14.27
N PRO A 1042 19.41 -30.38 15.40
CA PRO A 1042 20.65 -30.68 16.13
C PRO A 1042 20.56 -30.71 17.68
N LEU A 1043 21.46 -31.54 18.21
CA LEU A 1043 22.14 -31.64 19.53
C LEU A 1043 21.90 -30.61 20.67
N THR A 1044 22.00 -31.11 21.91
CA THR A 1044 22.09 -30.33 23.16
C THR A 1044 23.20 -30.82 24.11
N ALA A 1045 23.87 -29.85 24.76
CA ALA A 1045 24.53 -29.91 26.08
C ALA A 1045 25.80 -30.77 26.33
N ALA A 1046 26.85 -30.10 26.83
CA ALA A 1046 27.90 -30.64 27.69
C ALA A 1046 28.35 -29.56 28.71
N ARG A 1047 28.84 -29.96 29.89
CA ARG A 1047 29.11 -29.08 31.05
C ARG A 1047 30.44 -28.31 30.96
N VAL A 1048 30.49 -27.14 31.60
CA VAL A 1048 31.14 -26.95 32.92
C VAL A 1048 30.15 -26.23 33.83
#